data_AF-A0A919F7M4-F1
#
_entry.id   AF-A0A919F7M4-F1
#
_cell.length_a   1.000
_cell.length_b   1.000
_cell.length_c   1.000
_cell.angle_alpha   90.00
_cell.angle_beta   90.00
_cell.angle_gamma   90.00
#
_symmetry.space_group_name_H-M   'P 1'
#
loop_
_entity.id
_entity.type
_entity.pdbx_description
1 polymer ?
#
loop_
_entity_poly.entity_id
_entity_poly.type
_entity_poly.pdbx_seq_one_letter_code
_entity_poly.pdbx_strand_id
1 'polypeptide(L)'
;MTDPYREFLERKIKSAPSLGFQVALGDINPLLNRHQPDAVQWACAGGRRALFERFGLGKSVQQIEILRLARAHAGGPVGLVLPLGVRQELARDAHMLATGENGRITDEQRVQLRRWIAEDPRRAPAVRFVRCTDEVDPDFEGIHLTNYESVRDGKLDPNVFTAASLDEASVLRSFGSKTYQQFLTLFDQVRYRFVATATPSPNRYKELIHYAGYLGIMDTGQALTRWFKRDSTQANNLTLYPHKEREFWLWVASWALFLQRPSDLGYSDEGYDLPELTVHYVEVPVDHTGAGTERDGQGKLFRDAALGVVDAAREKRDTIPARVAAVRDIVESRPTEHWLIWHDLEAERHALQAAIPDAVSIFGDQDLEEREQAVIDFSEGRIAKLSAKPVIAGSGCNFQRHCHLAVFAGIGHKFNDFIQAIYRIQRFQQPFPVEIWIVYAESEREVLSDLLEKWKRDTEMRERMSEIIKQYGLSEAAMAQVLTRSIGVERIEASGQGWLVANNDCVEETRRMAENSVDLIVTSIPFSNHYEYSPSYNDFGHTDDNAHFWAQMDHLTPELLRVLRPGRIAAIHVKDRIQFGNVTGAGLPTVSPFHAETIFHYRSHGFDYLGMITVVTDVVRENNQTYRLSYSEMLKDGTKMGVGSPEYVILLHKPQTDRSRGYADQPVSKGRRGATDYSLARWQIDAHAFWRSSGNRMLTADELAQLGPDKLAKLYTEYSLRDIYDYETHVRIGEELEARGALPSSFMSLAPGSHHPDVWHDVNRMLTLNGEQTKKGLENHICLARDSRVLTKERGYVPIQDVRVGEHTLTHMGRWRPVLAVRKTADSADVVTLRAQGVPGITLTPTHKIWTRQVSGKKRERDAAENATPEWVPAADVEGDYVNLKLPPVDDDGSVDGRTWWIVGRWLADGHRDAHGAAVISCGRHEVEEMLSVLGDLAAKPVDTGTAIQIRLRDPRGELRTILDECGRGVTGKHLPPRAFTLSKDNAGELLSGYLAGDGHYNPIRQRWSTSSVSRDLLLGIAVLAQRVHDTVPTLYAGRGERRGAIQGREVQMRQDWILSFDDVAKVSRKRPFILDDGAWKKVSSVTPAGQAETWNLHVAEDNSYTAEGLIVKNCPLQFDIVDRLIERYSSPGEEVYDPFGGLFTVPYRALKLGRRGRASELNTGYFMDGVRYLQAMERELAMPDLFATLEPDNQAHAA
;
A
#
# COMPACT_ATOMS: atom_id res chain seq x y z
N MET A 1 5.13 38.78 -22.88
CA MET A 1 3.87 38.30 -22.29
C MET A 1 4.16 36.92 -21.74
N THR A 2 3.90 36.70 -20.46
CA THR A 2 4.00 35.38 -19.81
C THR A 2 3.01 34.42 -20.46
N ASP A 3 3.42 33.17 -20.70
CA ASP A 3 2.53 32.12 -21.25
C ASP A 3 1.37 31.88 -20.28
N PRO A 4 0.10 32.06 -20.69
CA PRO A 4 -1.06 31.86 -19.82
C PRO A 4 -1.12 30.48 -19.17
N TYR A 5 -0.62 29.44 -19.85
CA TYR A 5 -0.60 28.10 -19.29
C TYR A 5 0.46 27.95 -18.19
N ARG A 6 1.63 28.56 -18.37
CA ARG A 6 2.65 28.60 -17.33
C ARG A 6 2.17 29.36 -16.08
N GLU A 7 1.49 30.49 -16.29
CA GLU A 7 0.88 31.25 -15.19
C GLU A 7 -0.18 30.43 -14.45
N PHE A 8 -0.97 29.62 -15.18
CA PHE A 8 -1.92 28.68 -14.60
C PHE A 8 -1.23 27.63 -13.72
N LEU A 9 -0.14 27.01 -14.20
CA LEU A 9 0.62 26.01 -13.42
C LEU A 9 1.27 26.61 -12.17
N GLU A 10 1.80 27.83 -12.26
CA GLU A 10 2.41 28.53 -11.12
C GLU A 10 1.38 28.79 -10.00
N ARG A 11 0.11 29.06 -10.35
CA ARG A 11 -0.99 29.23 -9.38
C ARG A 11 -1.42 27.94 -8.67
N LYS A 12 -1.02 26.75 -9.16
CA LYS A 12 -1.28 25.47 -8.47
C LYS A 12 -0.42 25.25 -7.22
N ILE A 13 0.69 25.99 -7.09
CA ILE A 13 1.54 25.96 -5.92
C ILE A 13 0.79 26.61 -4.75
N LYS A 14 0.46 25.82 -3.72
CA LYS A 14 -0.20 26.32 -2.51
C LYS A 14 0.87 26.63 -1.46
N SER A 15 1.14 27.92 -1.23
CA SER A 15 1.83 28.41 -0.04
C SER A 15 0.81 28.95 0.96
N ALA A 16 1.17 29.03 2.24
CA ALA A 16 0.35 29.73 3.22
C ALA A 16 0.11 31.18 2.78
N PRO A 17 -1.14 31.66 2.75
CA PRO A 17 -1.38 33.06 2.45
C PRO A 17 -0.81 33.94 3.57
N SER A 18 -0.25 35.08 3.18
CA SER A 18 0.13 36.16 4.09
C SER A 18 -1.10 37.03 4.35
N LEU A 19 -1.83 36.74 5.42
CA LEU A 19 -3.08 37.41 5.83
C LEU A 19 -2.88 38.38 7.01
N GLY A 20 -1.63 38.58 7.40
CA GLY A 20 -1.24 39.32 8.59
C GLY A 20 -0.99 40.79 8.35
N PHE A 21 -0.09 41.36 9.15
CA PHE A 21 0.30 42.76 9.14
C PHE A 21 1.78 42.91 9.52
N GLN A 22 2.42 43.94 8.99
CA GLN A 22 3.83 44.23 9.28
C GLN A 22 3.97 44.88 10.66
N VAL A 23 4.98 44.45 11.42
CA VAL A 23 5.29 44.97 12.76
C VAL A 23 6.71 45.52 12.75
N ALA A 24 6.89 46.76 13.20
CA ALA A 24 8.23 47.32 13.37
C ALA A 24 8.89 46.74 14.63
N LEU A 25 10.21 46.52 14.61
CA LEU A 25 10.95 46.02 15.78
C LEU A 25 10.76 46.91 17.02
N GLY A 26 10.62 48.22 16.82
CA GLY A 26 10.38 49.17 17.91
C GLY A 26 9.00 49.06 18.54
N ASP A 27 8.05 48.37 17.91
CA ASP A 27 6.73 48.08 18.48
C ASP A 27 6.68 46.76 19.22
N ILE A 28 7.77 46.00 19.25
CA ILE A 28 7.89 44.73 19.98
C ILE A 28 8.48 45.01 21.37
N ASN A 29 7.96 44.33 22.38
CA ASN A 29 8.40 44.51 23.76
C ASN A 29 9.92 44.23 23.90
N PRO A 30 10.70 45.19 24.45
CA PRO A 30 12.16 45.10 24.49
C PRO A 30 12.71 44.03 25.45
N LEU A 31 11.85 43.39 26.24
CA LEU A 31 12.24 42.27 27.10
C LEU A 31 12.33 40.92 26.36
N LEU A 32 11.85 40.84 25.11
CA LEU A 32 11.98 39.62 24.31
C LEU A 32 13.45 39.34 23.95
N ASN A 33 13.86 38.07 24.04
CA ASN A 33 15.20 37.60 23.68
C ASN A 33 15.41 37.64 22.16
N ARG A 34 16.66 37.73 21.70
CA ARG A 34 17.04 38.06 20.30
C ARG A 34 16.28 37.32 19.18
N HIS A 35 15.95 36.04 19.34
CA HIS A 35 15.22 35.26 18.34
C HIS A 35 13.69 35.41 18.39
N GLN A 36 13.15 35.87 19.52
CA GLN A 36 11.70 35.99 19.75
C GLN A 36 11.05 37.12 18.93
N PRO A 37 11.66 38.31 18.74
CA PRO A 37 11.13 39.33 17.84
C PRO A 37 10.93 38.83 16.42
N ASP A 38 11.86 38.04 15.87
CA ASP A 38 11.74 37.48 14.52
C ASP A 38 10.54 36.53 14.41
N ALA A 39 10.34 35.67 15.41
CA ALA A 39 9.19 34.77 15.48
C ALA A 39 7.86 35.55 15.58
N VAL A 40 7.83 36.62 16.38
CA VAL A 40 6.67 37.52 16.52
C VAL A 40 6.38 38.25 15.20
N GLN A 41 7.39 38.85 14.56
CA GLN A 41 7.23 39.53 13.28
C GLN A 41 6.72 38.57 12.20
N TRP A 42 7.30 37.38 12.12
CA TRP A 42 6.88 36.35 11.18
C TRP A 42 5.43 35.89 11.42
N ALA A 43 5.06 35.64 12.68
CA ALA A 43 3.70 35.27 13.04
C ALA A 43 2.70 36.38 12.69
N CYS A 44 2.98 37.64 13.07
CA CYS A 44 2.14 38.79 12.76
C CYS A 44 2.02 39.04 11.26
N ALA A 45 3.12 38.95 10.49
CA ALA A 45 3.12 39.13 9.04
C ALA A 45 2.29 38.05 8.32
N GLY A 46 2.35 36.81 8.82
CA GLY A 46 1.55 35.71 8.31
C GLY A 46 0.08 35.77 8.70
N GLY A 47 -0.24 36.31 9.88
CA GLY A 47 -1.59 36.48 10.43
C GLY A 47 -2.29 35.18 10.86
N ARG A 48 -1.89 34.05 10.27
CA ARG A 48 -2.31 32.70 10.65
C ARG A 48 -1.11 31.76 10.67
N ARG A 49 -0.51 31.55 11.84
CA ARG A 49 0.79 30.88 11.98
C ARG A 49 0.87 29.99 13.22
N ALA A 50 1.72 28.97 13.16
CA ALA A 50 2.01 28.08 14.28
C ALA A 50 3.45 28.26 14.78
N LEU A 51 3.63 28.32 16.10
CA LEU A 51 4.91 28.37 16.78
C LEU A 51 5.19 27.01 17.45
N PHE A 52 5.89 26.15 16.72
CA PHE A 52 6.27 24.80 17.16
C PHE A 52 7.67 24.78 17.75
N GLU A 53 7.80 25.44 18.89
CA GLU A 53 9.10 25.69 19.52
C GLU A 53 9.35 24.82 20.74
N ARG A 54 10.58 24.36 20.93
CA ARG A 54 10.99 23.57 22.11
C ARG A 54 10.67 24.28 23.43
N PHE A 55 10.53 23.51 24.51
CA PHE A 55 10.30 24.05 25.86
C PHE A 55 11.40 25.03 26.25
N GLY A 56 11.00 26.17 26.81
CA GLY A 56 11.91 27.21 27.29
C GLY A 56 12.35 28.26 26.24
N LEU A 57 11.92 28.17 24.97
CA LEU A 57 12.18 29.21 23.96
C LEU A 57 11.30 30.47 24.09
N GLY A 58 10.35 30.47 25.03
CA GLY A 58 9.50 31.64 25.35
C GLY A 58 8.20 31.76 24.54
N LYS A 59 7.57 30.64 24.19
CA LYS A 59 6.27 30.62 23.48
C LYS A 59 5.20 31.50 24.15
N SER A 60 5.08 31.44 25.47
CA SER A 60 4.10 32.18 26.25
C SER A 60 4.23 33.70 26.05
N VAL A 61 5.45 34.24 26.17
CA VAL A 61 5.72 35.67 25.98
C VAL A 61 5.52 36.09 24.52
N GLN A 62 5.86 35.22 23.55
CA GLN A 62 5.60 35.48 22.13
C GLN A 62 4.08 35.52 21.82
N GLN A 63 3.28 34.59 22.37
CA GLN A 63 1.83 34.59 22.17
C GLN A 63 1.15 35.82 22.76
N ILE A 64 1.53 36.23 23.98
CA ILE A 64 1.04 37.46 24.61
C ILE A 64 1.34 38.66 23.69
N GLU A 65 2.57 38.73 23.18
CA GLU A 65 3.00 39.84 22.35
C GLU A 65 2.29 39.86 20.98
N ILE A 66 2.11 38.70 20.34
CA ILE A 66 1.36 38.57 19.07
C ILE A 66 -0.09 39.05 19.25
N LEU A 67 -0.77 38.64 20.32
CA LEU A 67 -2.15 39.06 20.57
C LEU A 67 -2.26 40.55 20.91
N ARG A 68 -1.29 41.10 21.66
CA ARG A 68 -1.21 42.55 21.93
C ARG A 68 -1.07 43.34 20.64
N LEU A 69 -0.17 42.92 19.76
CA LEU A 69 0.06 43.54 18.45
C LEU A 69 -1.16 43.40 17.53
N ALA A 70 -1.80 42.23 17.50
CA ALA A 70 -3.01 42.00 16.71
C ALA A 70 -4.18 42.89 17.17
N ARG A 71 -4.36 43.04 18.48
CA ARG A 71 -5.34 43.98 19.06
C ARG A 71 -5.01 45.43 18.69
N ALA A 72 -3.75 45.84 18.84
CA ALA A 72 -3.32 47.20 18.51
C ALA A 72 -3.53 47.53 17.03
N HIS A 73 -3.36 46.55 16.15
CA HIS A 73 -3.53 46.73 14.70
C HIS A 73 -5.01 46.69 14.26
N ALA A 74 -5.81 45.74 14.75
CA ALA A 74 -7.14 45.45 14.22
C ALA A 74 -8.31 45.85 15.13
N GLY A 75 -8.03 46.21 16.38
CA GLY A 75 -9.05 46.50 17.40
C GLY A 75 -9.81 45.25 17.87
N GLY A 76 -10.80 45.47 18.73
CA GLY A 76 -11.68 44.43 19.26
C GLY A 76 -11.04 43.48 20.29
N PRO A 77 -11.83 42.56 20.86
CA PRO A 77 -11.35 41.57 21.82
C PRO A 77 -10.35 40.61 21.19
N VAL A 78 -9.35 40.20 21.96
CA VAL A 78 -8.44 39.10 21.60
C VAL A 78 -8.42 38.04 22.69
N GLY A 79 -8.28 36.77 22.30
CA GLY A 79 -8.43 35.61 23.17
C GLY A 79 -7.22 34.67 23.13
N LEU A 80 -6.84 34.14 24.30
CA LEU A 80 -5.86 33.07 24.45
C LEU A 80 -6.53 31.89 25.17
N VAL A 81 -6.65 30.77 24.46
CA VAL A 81 -7.21 29.51 25.00
C VAL A 81 -6.06 28.65 25.51
N LEU A 82 -6.10 28.26 26.77
CA LEU A 82 -5.02 27.55 27.44
C LEU A 82 -5.54 26.46 28.41
N PRO A 83 -4.75 25.42 28.70
CA PRO A 83 -5.04 24.51 29.80
C PRO A 83 -5.06 25.27 31.14
N LEU A 84 -6.06 25.02 31.99
CA LEU A 84 -6.25 25.78 33.25
C LEU A 84 -4.98 25.90 34.12
N GLY A 85 -4.16 24.84 34.18
CA GLY A 85 -2.92 24.83 34.96
C GLY A 85 -1.84 25.83 34.52
N VAL A 86 -1.95 26.44 33.33
CA VAL A 86 -0.98 27.42 32.79
C VAL A 86 -1.39 28.86 33.09
N ARG A 87 -2.63 29.08 33.55
CA ARG A 87 -3.22 30.42 33.70
C ARG A 87 -2.34 31.36 34.52
N GLN A 88 -1.78 30.86 35.63
CA GLN A 88 -0.96 31.67 36.52
C GLN A 88 0.42 31.99 35.90
N GLU A 89 1.01 31.05 35.16
CA GLU A 89 2.28 31.27 34.45
C GLU A 89 2.11 32.36 33.39
N LEU A 90 1.05 32.30 32.58
CA LEU A 90 0.75 33.33 31.59
C LEU A 90 0.42 34.69 32.22
N ALA A 91 -0.26 34.72 33.37
CA ALA A 91 -0.49 35.97 34.09
C ALA A 91 0.81 36.59 34.63
N ARG A 92 1.74 35.76 35.11
CA ARG A 92 3.09 36.21 35.55
C ARG A 92 3.92 36.70 34.38
N ASP A 93 3.86 36.03 33.23
CA ASP A 93 4.56 36.46 32.01
C ASP A 93 4.02 37.80 31.51
N ALA A 94 2.69 38.00 31.51
CA ALA A 94 2.08 39.28 31.18
C ALA A 94 2.51 40.38 32.17
N HIS A 95 2.51 40.09 33.47
CA HIS A 95 2.97 41.03 34.49
C HIS A 95 4.44 41.41 34.31
N MET A 96 5.30 40.43 34.02
CA MET A 96 6.72 40.65 33.71
C MET A 96 6.87 41.56 32.49
N LEU A 97 6.13 41.31 31.41
CA LEU A 97 6.17 42.13 30.20
C LEU A 97 5.63 43.56 30.43
N ALA A 98 4.75 43.76 31.41
CA ALA A 98 4.19 45.07 31.76
C ALA A 98 5.07 45.88 32.74
N THR A 99 5.80 45.22 33.62
CA THR A 99 6.49 45.90 34.76
C THR A 99 8.00 45.71 34.78
N GLY A 100 8.52 44.65 34.15
CA GLY A 100 9.91 44.22 34.28
C GLY A 100 10.25 43.58 35.62
N GLU A 101 9.24 43.26 36.46
CA GLU A 101 9.41 42.63 37.77
C GLU A 101 9.73 41.14 37.64
N ASN A 102 10.99 40.85 37.35
CA ASN A 102 11.54 39.50 37.36
C ASN A 102 13.05 39.57 37.71
N GLY A 103 13.55 38.61 38.48
CA GLY A 103 14.94 38.56 38.93
C GLY A 103 15.97 38.43 37.79
N ARG A 104 15.52 38.07 36.58
CA ARG A 104 16.37 37.96 35.38
C ARG A 104 16.47 39.25 34.55
N ILE A 105 15.63 40.25 34.84
CA ILE A 105 15.58 41.50 34.08
C ILE A 105 16.48 42.53 34.76
N THR A 106 17.44 43.05 34.00
CA THR A 106 18.40 44.05 34.46
C THR A 106 17.74 45.41 34.68
N ASP A 107 18.34 46.27 35.51
CA ASP A 107 17.81 47.61 35.74
C ASP A 107 17.78 48.46 34.45
N GLU A 108 18.75 48.26 33.55
CA GLU A 108 18.76 48.90 32.22
C GLU A 108 17.55 48.48 31.38
N GLN A 109 17.24 47.19 31.32
CA GLN A 109 16.06 46.67 30.63
C GLN A 109 14.76 47.21 31.24
N ARG A 110 14.68 47.35 32.58
CA ARG A 110 13.50 47.96 33.24
C ARG A 110 13.33 49.42 32.85
N VAL A 111 14.42 50.18 32.78
CA VAL A 111 14.39 51.59 32.33
C VAL A 111 13.95 51.68 30.87
N GLN A 112 14.49 50.82 30.00
CA GLN A 112 14.09 50.76 28.59
C GLN A 112 12.60 50.41 28.44
N LEU A 113 12.12 49.40 29.16
CA LEU A 113 10.71 49.01 29.15
C LEU A 113 9.80 50.16 29.61
N ARG A 114 10.12 50.81 30.73
CA ARG A 114 9.33 51.94 31.24
C ARG A 114 9.25 53.09 30.25
N ARG A 115 10.35 53.39 29.57
CA ARG A 115 10.40 54.43 28.53
C ARG A 115 9.53 54.06 27.33
N TRP A 116 9.62 52.79 26.91
CA TRP A 116 8.85 52.24 25.80
C TRP A 116 7.33 52.21 26.08
N ILE A 117 6.91 51.86 27.31
CA ILE A 117 5.50 51.90 27.74
C ILE A 117 5.01 53.34 27.91
N ALA A 118 5.86 54.27 28.36
CA ALA A 118 5.47 55.68 28.52
C ALA A 118 5.11 56.36 27.19
N GLU A 119 5.65 55.88 26.07
CA GLU A 119 5.30 56.35 24.73
C GLU A 119 3.88 55.93 24.31
N ASP A 120 3.42 54.75 24.72
CA ASP A 120 2.06 54.28 24.50
C ASP A 120 1.65 53.31 25.64
N PRO A 121 0.79 53.73 26.58
CA PRO A 121 0.38 52.89 27.71
C PRO A 121 -0.25 51.55 27.30
N ARG A 122 -0.83 51.45 26.08
CA ARG A 122 -1.41 50.21 25.55
C ARG A 122 -0.36 49.13 25.23
N ARG A 123 0.93 49.49 25.29
CA ARG A 123 2.06 48.56 25.15
C ARG A 123 2.25 47.67 26.38
N ALA A 124 1.69 48.04 27.53
CA ALA A 124 1.68 47.19 28.71
C ALA A 124 0.60 46.09 28.56
N PRO A 125 0.96 44.80 28.48
CA PRO A 125 -0.04 43.74 28.37
C PRO A 125 -0.80 43.56 29.69
N ALA A 126 -2.12 43.43 29.58
CA ALA A 126 -2.99 43.06 30.69
C ALA A 126 -3.77 41.79 30.30
N VAL A 127 -4.07 40.93 31.28
CA VAL A 127 -4.82 39.69 31.07
C VAL A 127 -6.03 39.61 32.00
N ARG A 128 -7.14 39.06 31.51
CA ARG A 128 -8.35 38.78 32.30
C ARG A 128 -8.89 37.41 31.94
N PHE A 129 -9.21 36.59 32.93
CA PHE A 129 -9.79 35.26 32.67
C PHE A 129 -11.31 35.33 32.54
N VAL A 130 -11.86 34.65 31.53
CA VAL A 130 -13.29 34.60 31.21
C VAL A 130 -13.77 33.16 31.00
N ARG A 131 -14.99 32.88 31.45
CA ARG A 131 -15.62 31.55 31.45
C ARG A 131 -16.73 31.40 30.43
N CYS A 132 -17.40 32.50 30.07
CA CYS A 132 -18.47 32.53 29.07
C CYS A 132 -18.38 33.79 28.21
N THR A 133 -19.15 33.83 27.12
CA THR A 133 -19.20 34.97 26.19
C THR A 133 -19.58 36.28 26.89
N ASP A 134 -20.49 36.23 27.87
CA ASP A 134 -20.98 37.43 28.57
C ASP A 134 -19.91 38.10 29.46
N GLU A 135 -18.86 37.37 29.82
CA GLU A 135 -17.72 37.91 30.57
C GLU A 135 -16.66 38.57 29.66
N VAL A 136 -16.80 38.46 28.33
CA VAL A 136 -15.91 39.10 27.37
C VAL A 136 -16.27 40.58 27.28
N ASP A 137 -15.38 41.41 27.81
CA ASP A 137 -15.54 42.85 27.85
C ASP A 137 -14.95 43.45 26.57
N PRO A 138 -15.78 44.00 25.66
CA PRO A 138 -15.30 44.54 24.39
C PRO A 138 -14.38 45.76 24.57
N ASP A 139 -14.50 46.45 25.70
CA ASP A 139 -13.72 47.65 26.03
C ASP A 139 -12.46 47.32 26.84
N PHE A 140 -12.28 46.06 27.26
CA PHE A 140 -11.10 45.66 28.03
C PHE A 140 -9.82 45.80 27.19
N GLU A 141 -8.91 46.64 27.70
CA GLU A 141 -7.66 46.93 27.03
C GLU A 141 -6.56 45.87 27.22
N GLY A 142 -6.89 44.61 27.02
CA GLY A 142 -5.98 43.49 27.24
C GLY A 142 -6.36 42.21 26.50
N ILE A 143 -5.89 41.08 27.03
CA ILE A 143 -6.07 39.74 26.46
C ILE A 143 -7.01 38.93 27.35
N HIS A 144 -8.02 38.31 26.74
CA HIS A 144 -8.95 37.43 27.43
C HIS A 144 -8.37 36.01 27.48
N LEU A 145 -8.14 35.50 28.69
CA LEU A 145 -7.71 34.13 28.94
C LEU A 145 -8.93 33.24 29.09
N THR A 146 -8.97 32.09 28.45
CA THR A 146 -10.03 31.09 28.65
C THR A 146 -9.49 29.68 28.56
N ASN A 147 -10.32 28.68 28.84
CA ASN A 147 -9.95 27.27 28.76
C ASN A 147 -10.66 26.54 27.61
N TYR A 148 -10.14 25.35 27.27
CA TYR A 148 -10.70 24.54 26.18
C TYR A 148 -12.12 24.06 26.49
N GLU A 149 -12.44 23.81 27.76
CA GLU A 149 -13.76 23.34 28.19
C GLU A 149 -14.85 24.39 27.93
N SER A 150 -14.60 25.67 28.23
CA SER A 150 -15.54 26.77 28.01
C SER A 150 -15.90 26.93 26.53
N VAL A 151 -14.92 26.78 25.62
CA VAL A 151 -15.16 26.84 24.18
C VAL A 151 -15.87 25.58 23.69
N ARG A 152 -15.40 24.39 24.08
CA ARG A 152 -15.97 23.11 23.67
C ARG A 152 -17.43 22.95 24.11
N ASP A 153 -17.74 23.35 25.34
CA ASP A 153 -19.07 23.21 25.93
C ASP A 153 -20.02 24.33 25.46
N GLY A 154 -19.58 25.21 24.55
CA GLY A 154 -20.40 26.28 23.96
C GLY A 154 -20.71 27.44 24.91
N LYS A 155 -20.03 27.53 26.05
CA LYS A 155 -20.20 28.63 27.02
C LYS A 155 -19.57 29.93 26.51
N LEU A 156 -18.49 29.81 25.73
CA LEU A 156 -17.80 30.92 25.09
C LEU A 156 -17.77 30.71 23.58
N ASP A 157 -18.30 31.67 22.82
CA ASP A 157 -18.19 31.73 21.37
C ASP A 157 -16.89 32.47 20.98
N PRO A 158 -15.88 31.79 20.42
CA PRO A 158 -14.60 32.42 20.10
C PRO A 158 -14.68 33.41 18.92
N ASN A 159 -15.78 33.45 18.16
CA ASN A 159 -15.96 34.40 17.06
C ASN A 159 -16.10 35.86 17.53
N VAL A 160 -16.28 36.09 18.84
CA VAL A 160 -16.20 37.44 19.42
C VAL A 160 -14.77 38.01 19.39
N PHE A 161 -13.76 37.17 19.22
CA PHE A 161 -12.37 37.59 19.16
C PHE A 161 -11.94 37.94 17.74
N THR A 162 -11.25 39.07 17.60
CA THR A 162 -10.59 39.46 16.34
C THR A 162 -9.32 38.64 16.09
N ALA A 163 -8.62 38.27 17.16
CA ALA A 163 -7.50 37.35 17.13
C ALA A 163 -7.62 36.31 18.26
N ALA A 164 -7.36 35.05 17.94
CA ALA A 164 -7.32 33.97 18.91
C ALA A 164 -6.02 33.18 18.82
N SER A 165 -5.48 32.77 19.96
CA SER A 165 -4.32 31.89 20.03
C SER A 165 -4.63 30.67 20.90
N LEU A 166 -4.15 29.49 20.49
CA LEU A 166 -4.23 28.26 21.27
C LEU A 166 -2.86 27.93 21.87
N ASP A 167 -2.78 27.86 23.19
CA ASP A 167 -1.60 27.33 23.90
C ASP A 167 -1.76 25.83 24.19
N GLU A 168 -0.69 25.08 24.01
CA GLU A 168 -0.62 23.62 24.14
C GLU A 168 -1.86 22.92 23.56
N ALA A 169 -2.09 23.16 22.27
CA ALA A 169 -3.20 22.65 21.46
C ALA A 169 -3.12 21.13 21.19
N SER A 170 -2.88 20.37 22.25
CA SER A 170 -2.98 18.92 22.35
C SER A 170 -4.41 18.43 22.09
N VAL A 171 -5.41 19.26 22.39
CA VAL A 171 -6.81 19.05 22.00
C VAL A 171 -6.93 18.83 20.49
N LEU A 172 -6.02 19.40 19.68
CA LEU A 172 -6.11 19.27 18.23
C LEU A 172 -5.69 17.89 17.65
N ARG A 173 -5.26 16.95 18.49
CA ARG A 173 -4.52 15.72 18.09
C ARG A 173 -5.34 14.44 18.06
N SER A 174 -6.29 14.25 19.00
CA SER A 174 -7.01 12.98 19.13
C SER A 174 -8.24 12.92 18.22
N PHE A 175 -8.04 12.66 16.92
CA PHE A 175 -9.13 12.61 15.95
C PHE A 175 -9.91 11.29 16.01
N GLY A 176 -11.20 11.36 16.37
CA GLY A 176 -12.13 10.22 16.38
C GLY A 176 -13.57 10.48 16.87
N SER A 177 -13.85 11.58 17.58
CA SER A 177 -15.21 11.87 18.11
C SER A 177 -15.90 13.04 17.37
N LYS A 178 -17.23 12.95 17.20
CA LYS A 178 -18.09 13.98 16.55
C LYS A 178 -17.94 15.39 17.15
N THR A 179 -17.59 15.49 18.44
CA THR A 179 -17.46 16.74 19.20
C THR A 179 -16.27 17.60 18.73
N TYR A 180 -15.26 17.00 18.09
CA TYR A 180 -13.99 17.69 17.77
C TYR A 180 -13.96 18.32 16.37
N GLN A 181 -14.60 17.71 15.36
CA GLN A 181 -14.79 18.37 14.05
C GLN A 181 -15.62 19.66 14.16
N GLN A 182 -16.56 19.70 15.11
CA GLN A 182 -17.32 20.89 15.45
C GLN A 182 -16.45 22.00 16.07
N PHE A 183 -15.35 21.66 16.76
CA PHE A 183 -14.47 22.64 17.41
C PHE A 183 -13.71 23.51 16.39
N LEU A 184 -13.25 22.93 15.28
CA LEU A 184 -12.53 23.69 14.23
C LEU A 184 -13.42 24.77 13.63
N THR A 185 -14.68 24.43 13.34
CA THR A 185 -15.65 25.37 12.76
C THR A 185 -16.03 26.51 13.70
N LEU A 186 -15.79 26.38 15.02
CA LEU A 186 -16.06 27.47 15.96
C LEU A 186 -15.17 28.69 15.71
N PHE A 187 -14.00 28.53 15.11
CA PHE A 187 -13.04 29.63 14.89
C PHE A 187 -13.05 30.18 13.45
N ASP A 188 -14.02 29.77 12.61
CA ASP A 188 -14.00 30.09 11.19
C ASP A 188 -14.06 31.60 10.89
N GLN A 189 -14.75 32.39 11.73
CA GLN A 189 -14.84 33.84 11.54
C GLN A 189 -13.69 34.62 12.20
N VAL A 190 -12.86 33.96 13.03
CA VAL A 190 -11.72 34.61 13.67
C VAL A 190 -10.67 34.97 12.61
N ARG A 191 -10.33 36.26 12.53
CA ARG A 191 -9.47 36.83 11.48
C ARG A 191 -8.03 36.33 11.61
N TYR A 192 -7.43 36.52 12.78
CA TYR A 192 -6.05 36.10 13.08
C TYR A 192 -6.04 34.90 14.02
N ARG A 193 -5.30 33.85 13.66
CA ARG A 193 -5.32 32.57 14.39
C ARG A 193 -3.90 32.10 14.63
N PHE A 194 -3.60 31.75 15.88
CA PHE A 194 -2.26 31.30 16.24
C PHE A 194 -2.31 30.02 17.05
N VAL A 195 -1.26 29.23 16.96
CA VAL A 195 -1.09 28.04 17.79
C VAL A 195 0.34 28.02 18.29
N ALA A 196 0.55 27.71 19.57
CA ALA A 196 1.87 27.39 20.09
C ALA A 196 1.86 26.03 20.77
N THR A 197 2.85 25.20 20.47
CA THR A 197 3.06 23.93 21.19
C THR A 197 4.50 23.47 21.05
N ALA A 198 5.03 22.82 22.08
CA ALA A 198 6.36 22.25 22.02
C ALA A 198 6.41 20.87 21.36
N THR A 199 5.28 20.16 21.34
CA THR A 199 5.22 18.78 20.87
C THR A 199 4.11 18.62 19.83
N PRO A 200 4.19 19.15 18.60
CA PRO A 200 3.08 19.09 17.62
C PRO A 200 2.55 17.68 17.28
N SER A 201 3.19 16.64 17.83
CA SER A 201 2.82 15.23 17.92
C SER A 201 3.33 14.41 16.73
N PRO A 202 4.28 13.51 16.98
CA PRO A 202 5.10 12.88 15.94
C PRO A 202 4.48 11.61 15.34
N ASN A 203 3.36 11.12 15.86
CA ASN A 203 2.93 9.75 15.58
C ASN A 203 2.22 9.58 14.24
N ARG A 204 1.65 10.65 13.68
CA ARG A 204 0.97 10.63 12.37
C ARG A 204 1.09 12.02 11.75
N TYR A 205 1.73 12.14 10.58
CA TYR A 205 1.78 13.40 9.82
C TYR A 205 0.40 14.04 9.59
N LYS A 206 -0.69 13.26 9.74
CA LYS A 206 -2.09 13.70 9.78
C LYS A 206 -2.38 14.76 10.84
N GLU A 207 -1.74 14.69 12.00
CA GLU A 207 -2.00 15.62 13.10
C GLU A 207 -1.53 17.04 12.75
N LEU A 208 -0.48 17.16 11.93
CA LEU A 208 -0.03 18.45 11.36
C LEU A 208 -1.08 19.09 10.45
N ILE A 209 -1.84 18.28 9.70
CA ILE A 209 -2.92 18.78 8.85
C ILE A 209 -4.02 19.44 9.69
N HIS A 210 -4.31 18.95 10.88
CA HIS A 210 -5.35 19.53 11.73
C HIS A 210 -4.99 20.94 12.20
N TYR A 211 -3.71 21.20 12.46
CA TYR A 211 -3.23 22.57 12.71
C TYR A 211 -3.43 23.46 11.48
N ALA A 212 -3.13 22.97 10.28
CA ALA A 212 -3.39 23.70 9.04
C ALA A 212 -4.89 24.00 8.83
N GLY A 213 -5.76 23.05 9.20
CA GLY A 213 -7.22 23.21 9.17
C GLY A 213 -7.70 24.30 10.14
N TYR A 214 -7.26 24.28 11.39
CA TYR A 214 -7.56 25.34 12.38
C TYR A 214 -7.09 26.72 11.89
N LEU A 215 -5.87 26.79 11.36
CA LEU A 215 -5.30 28.02 10.81
C LEU A 215 -5.95 28.44 9.48
N GLY A 216 -6.83 27.63 8.89
CA GLY A 216 -7.46 27.91 7.60
C GLY A 216 -6.46 28.03 6.45
N ILE A 217 -5.34 27.29 6.50
CA ILE A 217 -4.33 27.23 5.44
C ILE A 217 -4.77 26.28 4.32
N MET A 218 -5.31 25.12 4.69
CA MET A 218 -5.89 24.13 3.78
C MET A 218 -6.94 23.31 4.52
N ASP A 219 -8.01 22.93 3.82
CA ASP A 219 -8.98 21.98 4.35
C ASP A 219 -8.31 20.64 4.69
N THR A 220 -8.76 20.00 5.79
CA THR A 220 -8.16 18.74 6.24
C THR A 220 -8.40 17.61 5.23
N GLY A 221 -9.58 17.56 4.61
CA GLY A 221 -9.89 16.55 3.58
C GLY A 221 -9.00 16.72 2.35
N GLN A 222 -8.86 17.95 1.86
CA GLN A 222 -7.99 18.28 0.73
C GLN A 222 -6.51 17.94 1.00
N ALA A 223 -6.01 18.25 2.20
CA ALA A 223 -4.65 17.95 2.58
C ALA A 223 -4.39 16.43 2.69
N LEU A 224 -5.37 15.66 3.18
CA LEU A 224 -5.26 14.20 3.23
C LEU A 224 -5.16 13.59 1.83
N THR A 225 -5.98 14.04 0.88
CA THR A 225 -5.90 13.53 -0.50
C THR A 225 -4.61 13.93 -1.20
N ARG A 226 -4.07 15.10 -0.89
CA ARG A 226 -2.86 15.66 -1.55
C ARG A 226 -1.56 14.99 -1.10
N TRP A 227 -1.42 14.65 0.18
CA TRP A 227 -0.14 14.16 0.72
C TRP A 227 -0.19 12.71 1.20
N PHE A 228 -1.37 12.08 1.38
CA PHE A 228 -1.47 10.78 2.03
C PHE A 228 -2.10 9.70 1.16
N LYS A 229 -1.48 8.52 1.10
CA LYS A 229 -2.00 7.29 0.50
C LYS A 229 -2.94 6.59 1.49
N ARG A 230 -4.06 6.05 0.99
CA ARG A 230 -5.01 5.25 1.79
C ARG A 230 -4.62 3.78 1.84
N ASP A 231 -4.57 3.21 3.05
CA ASP A 231 -4.43 1.77 3.27
C ASP A 231 -5.75 1.08 2.89
N SER A 232 -5.68 0.06 2.03
CA SER A 232 -6.84 -0.68 1.53
C SER A 232 -7.45 -1.65 2.55
N THR A 233 -6.76 -1.93 3.66
CA THR A 233 -7.21 -2.87 4.70
C THR A 233 -7.82 -2.17 5.91
N GLN A 234 -7.33 -0.96 6.25
CA GLN A 234 -7.88 -0.14 7.32
C GLN A 234 -8.07 1.31 6.85
N ALA A 235 -9.32 1.71 6.61
CA ALA A 235 -9.68 3.02 6.05
C ALA A 235 -9.10 4.25 6.78
N ASN A 236 -8.70 4.11 8.05
CA ASN A 236 -8.14 5.18 8.89
C ASN A 236 -6.60 5.16 8.99
N ASN A 237 -5.90 4.21 8.36
CA ASN A 237 -4.45 4.18 8.27
C ASN A 237 -4.03 4.85 6.95
N LEU A 238 -3.41 6.03 7.01
CA LEU A 238 -2.95 6.74 5.80
C LEU A 238 -1.47 7.11 5.99
N THR A 239 -0.66 6.87 4.98
CA THR A 239 0.79 7.07 4.98
C THR A 239 1.16 8.22 4.04
N LEU A 240 2.10 9.07 4.44
CA LEU A 240 2.60 10.16 3.59
C LEU A 240 3.29 9.56 2.35
N TYR A 241 3.03 10.11 1.16
CA TYR A 241 3.71 9.67 -0.05
C TYR A 241 5.22 9.91 0.07
N PRO A 242 6.08 8.87 -0.06
CA PRO A 242 7.52 9.02 0.14
C PRO A 242 8.17 10.12 -0.72
N HIS A 243 7.70 10.28 -1.96
CA HIS A 243 8.21 11.30 -2.88
C HIS A 243 7.66 12.73 -2.61
N LYS A 244 6.58 12.87 -1.84
CA LYS A 244 6.00 14.17 -1.43
C LYS A 244 6.50 14.65 -0.07
N GLU A 245 7.28 13.84 0.64
CA GLU A 245 7.73 14.18 1.99
C GLU A 245 8.42 15.55 2.04
N ARG A 246 9.33 15.83 1.09
CA ARG A 246 10.01 17.13 1.01
C ARG A 246 9.03 18.29 0.74
N GLU A 247 8.09 18.12 -0.17
CA GLU A 247 7.08 19.13 -0.49
C GLU A 247 6.13 19.38 0.69
N PHE A 248 5.70 18.32 1.37
CA PHE A 248 4.89 18.39 2.57
C PHE A 248 5.59 19.22 3.63
N TRP A 249 6.89 18.99 3.87
CA TRP A 249 7.64 19.75 4.86
C TRP A 249 7.88 21.21 4.45
N LEU A 250 8.09 21.51 3.17
CA LEU A 250 8.13 22.89 2.67
C LEU A 250 6.77 23.59 2.83
N TRP A 251 5.67 22.90 2.58
CA TRP A 251 4.33 23.44 2.83
C TRP A 251 4.10 23.70 4.32
N VAL A 252 4.43 22.74 5.20
CA VAL A 252 4.34 22.89 6.65
C VAL A 252 5.18 24.08 7.12
N ALA A 253 6.43 24.21 6.67
CA ALA A 253 7.32 25.30 7.04
C ALA A 253 6.85 26.68 6.54
N SER A 254 5.90 26.76 5.58
CA SER A 254 5.32 28.03 5.15
C SER A 254 4.35 28.65 6.18
N TRP A 255 3.79 27.84 7.09
CA TRP A 255 2.85 28.31 8.13
C TRP A 255 3.21 27.91 9.55
N ALA A 256 4.17 27.01 9.75
CA ALA A 256 4.65 26.57 11.06
C ALA A 256 6.16 26.80 11.23
N LEU A 257 6.52 27.44 12.34
CA LEU A 257 7.89 27.72 12.73
C LEU A 257 8.38 26.66 13.73
N PHE A 258 9.38 25.86 13.33
CA PHE A 258 9.96 24.81 14.17
C PHE A 258 11.30 25.24 14.75
N LEU A 259 11.34 25.76 15.98
CA LEU A 259 12.59 26.13 16.63
C LEU A 259 12.99 25.11 17.69
N GLN A 260 14.20 24.56 17.57
CA GLN A 260 14.82 23.73 18.61
C GLN A 260 15.78 24.54 19.47
N ARG A 261 16.52 25.46 18.84
CA ARG A 261 17.49 26.36 19.48
C ARG A 261 17.53 27.71 18.77
N PRO A 262 18.00 28.80 19.42
CA PRO A 262 18.17 30.09 18.76
C PRO A 262 19.08 30.06 17.51
N SER A 263 20.06 29.15 17.45
CA SER A 263 20.94 28.95 16.29
C SER A 263 20.22 28.48 15.03
N ASP A 264 19.00 27.95 15.13
CA ASP A 264 18.16 27.65 13.96
C ASP A 264 17.81 28.92 13.15
N LEU A 265 17.81 30.08 13.81
CA LEU A 265 17.64 31.41 13.20
C LEU A 265 18.96 32.19 13.10
N GLY A 266 20.10 31.57 13.42
CA GLY A 266 21.41 32.21 13.37
C GLY A 266 21.81 32.99 14.63
N TYR A 267 21.09 32.84 15.74
CA TYR A 267 21.43 33.47 17.04
C TYR A 267 22.33 32.57 17.91
N SER A 268 22.86 33.12 19.01
CA SER A 268 23.65 32.37 19.98
C SER A 268 22.78 31.42 20.81
N ASP A 269 23.27 30.20 21.03
CA ASP A 269 22.66 29.20 21.91
C ASP A 269 23.01 29.41 23.40
N GLU A 270 23.74 30.47 23.75
CA GLU A 270 24.13 30.77 25.12
C GLU A 270 22.91 30.88 26.04
N GLY A 271 22.87 30.04 27.09
CA GLY A 271 21.73 29.92 28.00
C GLY A 271 20.63 28.95 27.55
N TYR A 272 20.83 28.25 26.42
CA TYR A 272 19.92 27.29 25.80
C TYR A 272 20.52 25.87 25.68
N ASP A 273 21.48 25.52 26.53
CA ASP A 273 21.92 24.14 26.70
C ASP A 273 20.99 23.40 27.67
N LEU A 274 20.59 22.18 27.30
CA LEU A 274 19.81 21.33 28.18
C LEU A 274 20.72 20.61 29.17
N PRO A 275 20.25 20.41 30.41
CA PRO A 275 20.93 19.52 31.32
C PRO A 275 20.99 18.10 30.73
N GLU A 276 22.07 17.39 31.03
CA GLU A 276 22.22 15.97 30.72
C GLU A 276 21.02 15.18 31.26
N LEU A 277 20.49 14.25 30.46
CA LEU A 277 19.34 13.42 30.81
C LEU A 277 19.79 11.96 30.92
N THR A 278 19.66 11.41 32.12
CA THR A 278 19.94 10.00 32.40
C THR A 278 18.64 9.27 32.64
N VAL A 279 18.39 8.21 31.87
CA VAL A 279 17.20 7.36 32.02
C VAL A 279 17.62 6.01 32.60
N HIS A 280 17.06 5.66 33.75
CA HIS A 280 17.29 4.41 34.45
C HIS A 280 16.06 3.50 34.32
N TYR A 281 16.28 2.23 33.99
CA TYR A 281 15.22 1.25 33.78
C TYR A 281 15.22 0.23 34.91
N VAL A 282 14.09 0.06 35.59
CA VAL A 282 13.92 -0.87 36.71
C VAL A 282 12.81 -1.86 36.37
N GLU A 283 13.21 -3.08 36.02
CA GLU A 283 12.28 -4.16 35.72
C GLU A 283 11.90 -4.92 36.99
N VAL A 284 10.60 -5.12 37.23
CA VAL A 284 10.10 -5.98 38.31
C VAL A 284 9.57 -7.31 37.76
N PRO A 285 9.95 -8.46 38.35
CA PRO A 285 9.48 -9.77 37.90
C PRO A 285 8.00 -9.96 38.21
N VAL A 286 7.30 -10.71 37.35
CA VAL A 286 5.90 -11.10 37.55
C VAL A 286 5.84 -12.48 38.22
N ASP A 287 4.90 -12.67 39.16
CA ASP A 287 4.69 -13.97 39.79
C ASP A 287 4.00 -14.95 38.82
N HIS A 288 4.78 -15.93 38.34
CA HIS A 288 4.36 -16.97 37.39
C HIS A 288 3.75 -18.21 38.06
N THR A 289 3.68 -18.28 39.40
CA THR A 289 3.25 -19.49 40.13
C THR A 289 1.80 -19.92 39.85
N GLY A 290 0.95 -19.02 39.33
CA GLY A 290 -0.43 -19.32 38.95
C GLY A 290 -0.68 -19.39 37.44
N ALA A 291 0.28 -19.86 36.63
CA ALA A 291 0.16 -19.91 35.16
C ALA A 291 -0.90 -20.88 34.61
N GLY A 292 -1.49 -21.72 35.47
CA GLY A 292 -2.54 -22.66 35.09
C GLY A 292 -2.01 -23.82 34.24
N THR A 293 -2.92 -24.72 33.85
CA THR A 293 -2.63 -25.86 32.98
C THR A 293 -3.27 -25.66 31.62
N GLU A 294 -2.59 -26.06 30.55
CA GLU A 294 -3.15 -26.20 29.22
C GLU A 294 -4.31 -27.19 29.18
N ARG A 295 -5.05 -27.19 28.06
CA ARG A 295 -6.27 -28.01 27.87
C ARG A 295 -6.02 -29.52 27.93
N ASP A 296 -4.76 -29.94 27.84
CA ASP A 296 -4.25 -31.30 27.94
C ASP A 296 -3.64 -31.62 29.32
N GLY A 297 -3.71 -30.69 30.27
CA GLY A 297 -3.19 -30.86 31.63
C GLY A 297 -1.71 -30.48 31.81
N GLN A 298 -1.03 -29.99 30.77
CA GLN A 298 0.36 -29.54 30.88
C GLN A 298 0.45 -28.19 31.62
N GLY A 299 1.22 -28.12 32.72
CA GLY A 299 1.43 -26.86 33.44
C GLY A 299 2.16 -25.83 32.56
N LYS A 300 1.64 -24.60 32.48
CA LYS A 300 2.29 -23.52 31.74
C LYS A 300 3.56 -23.05 32.48
N LEU A 301 4.68 -22.98 31.77
CA LEU A 301 5.99 -22.55 32.30
C LEU A 301 6.08 -21.03 32.49
N PHE A 302 5.33 -20.27 31.69
CA PHE A 302 5.15 -18.83 31.77
C PHE A 302 3.65 -18.53 31.59
N ARG A 303 3.11 -17.50 32.24
CA ARG A 303 1.77 -16.99 31.88
C ARG A 303 1.85 -16.44 30.45
N ASP A 304 0.99 -16.93 29.54
CA ASP A 304 0.92 -16.40 28.16
C ASP A 304 0.65 -14.89 28.24
N ALA A 305 1.67 -14.09 27.89
CA ALA A 305 1.47 -12.68 27.66
C ALA A 305 0.66 -12.53 26.36
N ALA A 306 -0.53 -11.93 26.53
CA ALA A 306 -1.52 -11.54 25.53
C ALA A 306 -2.56 -12.60 25.10
N LEU A 307 -3.82 -12.34 25.48
CA LEU A 307 -5.01 -12.38 24.60
C LEU A 307 -6.24 -11.76 25.30
N GLY A 308 -6.12 -10.51 25.79
CA GLY A 308 -7.27 -9.74 26.27
C GLY A 308 -6.89 -8.44 27.00
N VAL A 309 -7.60 -7.33 26.71
CA VAL A 309 -7.46 -6.04 27.43
C VAL A 309 -7.68 -6.20 28.95
N VAL A 310 -8.53 -7.15 29.33
CA VAL A 310 -8.86 -7.47 30.73
C VAL A 310 -7.69 -8.14 31.44
N ASP A 311 -6.98 -9.05 30.78
CA ASP A 311 -5.85 -9.78 31.37
C ASP A 311 -4.63 -8.85 31.55
N ALA A 312 -4.34 -7.99 30.58
CA ALA A 312 -3.30 -6.97 30.69
C ALA A 312 -3.58 -5.96 31.83
N ALA A 313 -4.85 -5.54 31.99
CA ALA A 313 -5.24 -4.66 33.09
C ALA A 313 -5.14 -5.35 34.47
N ARG A 314 -5.40 -6.67 34.54
CA ARG A 314 -5.24 -7.46 35.77
C ARG A 314 -3.77 -7.60 36.16
N GLU A 315 -2.89 -7.92 35.21
CA GLU A 315 -1.45 -8.02 35.45
C GLU A 315 -0.83 -6.69 35.90
N LYS A 316 -1.25 -5.57 35.28
CA LYS A 316 -0.81 -4.23 35.70
C LYS A 316 -1.23 -3.90 37.15
N ARG A 317 -2.32 -4.50 37.62
CA ARG A 317 -2.82 -4.35 39.00
C ARG A 317 -2.08 -5.28 39.98
N ASP A 318 -1.83 -6.52 39.59
CA ASP A 318 -1.13 -7.52 40.42
C ASP A 318 0.34 -7.13 40.68
N THR A 319 0.95 -6.36 39.76
CA THR A 319 2.34 -5.88 39.86
C THR A 319 2.51 -4.58 40.66
N ILE A 320 1.43 -3.92 41.09
CA ILE A 320 1.48 -2.64 41.84
C ILE A 320 2.37 -2.74 43.09
N PRO A 321 2.25 -3.75 43.98
CA PRO A 321 3.04 -3.79 45.20
C PRO A 321 4.55 -3.82 44.94
N ALA A 322 5.00 -4.60 43.94
CA ALA A 322 6.40 -4.71 43.57
C ALA A 322 6.92 -3.41 42.97
N ARG A 323 6.15 -2.77 42.07
CA ARG A 323 6.53 -1.48 41.46
C ARG A 323 6.59 -0.37 42.50
N VAL A 324 5.61 -0.28 43.40
CA VAL A 324 5.58 0.72 44.48
C VAL A 324 6.74 0.53 45.46
N ALA A 325 7.12 -0.71 45.77
CA ALA A 325 8.31 -0.98 46.58
C ALA A 325 9.59 -0.46 45.90
N ALA A 326 9.76 -0.73 44.60
CA ALA A 326 10.89 -0.21 43.83
C ALA A 326 10.92 1.34 43.80
N VAL A 327 9.76 1.98 43.60
CA VAL A 327 9.64 3.45 43.63
C VAL A 327 10.04 4.00 45.00
N ARG A 328 9.56 3.40 46.09
CA ARG A 328 9.92 3.80 47.45
C ARG A 328 11.44 3.70 47.64
N ASP A 329 12.04 2.56 47.29
CA ASP A 329 13.48 2.35 47.46
C ASP A 329 14.31 3.37 46.65
N ILE A 330 13.87 3.75 45.46
CA ILE A 330 14.48 4.81 44.64
C ILE A 330 14.37 6.18 45.32
N VAL A 331 13.18 6.56 45.80
CA VAL A 331 12.94 7.86 46.43
C VAL A 331 13.67 7.97 47.79
N GLU A 332 13.69 6.89 48.57
CA GLU A 332 14.40 6.81 49.85
C GLU A 332 15.93 6.83 49.70
N SER A 333 16.47 6.48 48.52
CA SER A 333 17.90 6.61 48.25
C SER A 333 18.39 8.06 48.29
N ARG A 334 17.50 9.04 48.09
CA ARG A 334 17.78 10.48 48.14
C ARG A 334 16.65 11.24 48.86
N PRO A 335 16.57 11.13 50.20
CA PRO A 335 15.40 11.56 50.97
C PRO A 335 15.24 13.08 51.09
N THR A 336 16.34 13.82 50.91
CA THR A 336 16.40 15.29 51.00
C THR A 336 16.14 16.01 49.67
N GLU A 337 16.07 15.27 48.57
CA GLU A 337 15.86 15.81 47.23
C GLU A 337 14.37 15.96 46.91
N HIS A 338 14.06 16.84 45.95
CA HIS A 338 12.69 16.96 45.46
C HIS A 338 12.39 15.90 44.40
N TRP A 339 11.26 15.19 44.54
CA TRP A 339 10.87 14.09 43.65
C TRP A 339 9.51 14.34 43.00
N LEU A 340 9.46 14.11 41.68
CA LEU A 340 8.21 13.91 40.93
C LEU A 340 7.93 12.41 40.78
N ILE A 341 6.76 11.96 41.24
CA ILE A 341 6.34 10.57 41.20
C ILE A 341 5.13 10.47 40.26
N TRP A 342 5.34 9.90 39.09
CA TRP A 342 4.31 9.74 38.07
C TRP A 342 3.58 8.41 38.21
N HIS A 343 2.25 8.46 38.25
CA HIS A 343 1.39 7.27 38.29
C HIS A 343 0.26 7.37 37.25
N ASP A 344 -0.34 6.25 36.86
CA ASP A 344 -1.39 6.20 35.84
C ASP A 344 -2.73 5.77 36.47
N LEU A 345 -2.70 4.74 37.31
CA LEU A 345 -3.88 4.18 37.97
C LEU A 345 -4.15 4.83 39.33
N GLU A 346 -5.42 4.93 39.73
CA GLU A 346 -5.79 5.36 41.09
C GLU A 346 -5.31 4.35 42.15
N ALA A 347 -5.31 3.06 41.83
CA ALA A 347 -4.78 2.03 42.72
C ALA A 347 -3.28 2.22 43.00
N GLU A 348 -2.51 2.65 42.00
CA GLU A 348 -1.09 3.01 42.18
C GLU A 348 -0.96 4.24 43.07
N ARG A 349 -1.78 5.28 42.87
CA ARG A 349 -1.78 6.48 43.71
C ARG A 349 -2.00 6.14 45.18
N HIS A 350 -3.02 5.34 45.49
CA HIS A 350 -3.31 4.93 46.85
C HIS A 350 -2.17 4.13 47.47
N ALA A 351 -1.56 3.21 46.70
CA ALA A 351 -0.43 2.43 47.17
C ALA A 351 0.83 3.29 47.39
N LEU A 352 1.12 4.24 46.49
CA LEU A 352 2.21 5.21 46.62
C LEU A 352 2.00 6.12 47.84
N GLN A 353 0.79 6.62 48.06
CA GLN A 353 0.47 7.44 49.23
C GLN A 353 0.66 6.69 50.55
N ALA A 354 0.37 5.38 50.57
CA ALA A 354 0.60 4.54 51.73
C ALA A 354 2.10 4.23 51.94
N ALA A 355 2.86 4.05 50.86
CA ALA A 355 4.29 3.72 50.91
C ALA A 355 5.19 4.95 51.15
N ILE A 356 4.78 6.13 50.69
CA ILE A 356 5.50 7.41 50.78
C ILE A 356 4.54 8.46 51.36
N PRO A 357 4.28 8.45 52.69
CA PRO A 357 3.24 9.29 53.31
C PRO A 357 3.47 10.79 53.19
N ASP A 358 4.71 11.22 52.98
CA ASP A 358 5.11 12.63 52.81
C ASP A 358 4.99 13.12 51.36
N ALA A 359 4.64 12.25 50.40
CA ALA A 359 4.29 12.67 49.05
C ALA A 359 2.88 13.27 49.02
N VAL A 360 2.77 14.48 48.45
CA VAL A 360 1.47 15.14 48.22
C VAL A 360 0.92 14.67 46.87
N SER A 361 -0.29 14.09 46.88
CA SER A 361 -0.92 13.53 45.67
C SER A 361 -1.89 14.51 45.01
N ILE A 362 -1.78 14.65 43.68
CA ILE A 362 -2.70 15.37 42.81
C ILE A 362 -3.51 14.40 41.94
N PHE A 363 -4.85 14.49 41.97
CA PHE A 363 -5.76 13.64 41.19
C PHE A 363 -6.99 14.39 40.66
N GLY A 364 -7.79 13.73 39.83
CA GLY A 364 -8.81 14.38 38.98
C GLY A 364 -10.04 14.91 39.73
N ASP A 365 -10.50 14.20 40.76
CA ASP A 365 -11.72 14.52 41.51
C ASP A 365 -11.46 15.51 42.69
N GLN A 366 -10.24 16.04 42.80
CA GLN A 366 -9.92 17.08 43.79
C GLN A 366 -10.54 18.42 43.43
N ASP A 367 -10.76 19.24 44.46
CA ASP A 367 -11.11 20.64 44.25
C ASP A 367 -10.01 21.35 43.44
N LEU A 368 -10.43 22.22 42.53
CA LEU A 368 -9.56 22.82 41.54
C LEU A 368 -8.56 23.79 42.18
N GLU A 369 -8.96 24.48 43.26
CA GLU A 369 -8.09 25.39 44.01
C GLU A 369 -7.05 24.62 44.84
N GLU A 370 -7.45 23.52 45.49
CA GLU A 370 -6.53 22.65 46.25
C GLU A 370 -5.44 22.07 45.34
N ARG A 371 -5.82 21.62 44.14
CA ARG A 371 -4.89 21.11 43.15
C ARG A 371 -3.91 22.17 42.68
N GLU A 372 -4.40 23.37 42.36
CA GLU A 372 -3.55 24.49 41.96
C GLU A 372 -2.55 24.85 43.07
N GLN A 373 -3.01 24.90 44.33
CA GLN A 373 -2.15 25.23 45.45
C GLN A 373 -1.03 24.21 45.65
N ALA A 374 -1.31 22.91 45.52
CA ALA A 374 -0.29 21.86 45.63
C ALA A 374 0.80 21.96 44.53
N VAL A 375 0.41 22.30 43.29
CA VAL A 375 1.35 22.57 42.19
C VAL A 375 2.26 23.76 42.52
N ILE A 376 1.67 24.84 43.04
CA ILE A 376 2.41 26.06 43.42
C ILE A 376 3.39 25.75 44.55
N ASP A 377 2.92 25.09 45.61
CA ASP A 377 3.72 24.74 46.78
C ASP A 377 4.93 23.87 46.41
N PHE A 378 4.76 22.92 45.49
CA PHE A 378 5.89 22.16 44.94
C PHE A 378 6.82 23.03 44.10
N SER A 379 6.28 23.88 43.21
CA SER A 379 7.09 24.77 42.35
C SER A 379 7.91 25.81 43.13
N GLU A 380 7.46 26.17 44.33
CA GLU A 380 8.12 27.11 45.26
C GLU A 380 8.96 26.38 46.33
N GLY A 381 9.05 25.06 46.26
CA GLY A 381 9.88 24.24 47.15
C GLY A 381 9.33 24.04 48.56
N ARG A 382 8.07 24.39 48.82
CA ARG A 382 7.38 24.09 50.09
C ARG A 382 7.08 22.60 50.27
N ILE A 383 6.90 21.88 49.16
CA ILE A 383 6.69 20.43 49.13
C ILE A 383 7.90 19.78 48.46
N ALA A 384 8.45 18.74 49.10
CA ALA A 384 9.58 17.97 48.56
C ALA A 384 9.15 16.87 47.58
N LYS A 385 8.02 16.20 47.81
CA LYS A 385 7.60 15.03 47.02
C LYS A 385 6.19 15.24 46.48
N LEU A 386 6.03 15.18 45.17
CA LEU A 386 4.75 15.36 44.49
C LEU A 386 4.41 14.11 43.67
N SER A 387 3.24 13.54 43.93
CA SER A 387 2.69 12.40 43.19
C SER A 387 1.56 12.88 42.28
N ALA A 388 1.62 12.61 40.97
CA ALA A 388 0.60 13.09 40.04
C ALA A 388 0.47 12.18 38.81
N LYS A 389 -0.65 12.33 38.09
CA LYS A 389 -0.79 11.77 36.74
C LYS A 389 -0.11 12.66 35.70
N PRO A 390 0.64 12.10 34.72
CA PRO A 390 1.20 12.86 33.61
C PRO A 390 0.15 13.71 32.84
N VAL A 391 -1.06 13.20 32.67
CA VAL A 391 -2.15 13.95 32.00
C VAL A 391 -2.62 15.18 32.77
N ILE A 392 -2.40 15.22 34.10
CA ILE A 392 -2.86 16.31 34.98
C ILE A 392 -1.76 17.36 35.14
N ALA A 393 -0.54 16.94 35.55
CA ALA A 393 0.56 17.86 35.87
C ALA A 393 1.66 17.91 34.79
N GLY A 394 1.54 17.12 33.72
CA GLY A 394 2.46 17.13 32.59
C GLY A 394 2.18 18.24 31.58
N SER A 395 1.06 18.98 31.69
CA SER A 395 0.76 20.14 30.86
C SER A 395 0.88 21.44 31.67
N GLY A 396 1.52 22.46 31.11
CA GLY A 396 1.50 23.82 31.66
C GLY A 396 2.38 24.16 32.88
N CYS A 397 2.84 23.21 33.68
CA CYS A 397 3.58 23.52 34.92
C CYS A 397 5.10 23.65 34.70
N ASN A 398 5.82 24.39 35.55
CA ASN A 398 7.29 24.44 35.56
C ASN A 398 7.84 23.95 36.91
N PHE A 399 8.55 22.82 36.91
CA PHE A 399 9.07 22.18 38.12
C PHE A 399 10.59 22.18 38.24
N GLN A 400 11.29 22.80 37.29
CA GLN A 400 12.75 22.74 37.20
C GLN A 400 13.50 23.43 38.36
N ARG A 401 12.86 24.36 39.08
CA ARG A 401 13.57 25.23 40.04
C ARG A 401 14.13 24.47 41.25
N HIS A 402 13.35 23.53 41.77
CA HIS A 402 13.70 22.76 42.96
C HIS A 402 13.83 21.25 42.68
N CYS A 403 13.37 20.76 41.53
CA CYS A 403 13.33 19.35 41.19
C CYS A 403 14.10 19.03 39.90
N HIS A 404 14.94 18.00 39.96
CA HIS A 404 15.69 17.43 38.84
C HIS A 404 15.57 15.89 38.78
N LEU A 405 14.71 15.28 39.62
CA LEU A 405 14.53 13.84 39.74
C LEU A 405 13.06 13.46 39.53
N ALA A 406 12.80 12.49 38.67
CA ALA A 406 11.47 11.92 38.51
C ALA A 406 11.49 10.38 38.41
N VAL A 407 10.40 9.76 38.85
CA VAL A 407 10.18 8.32 38.74
C VAL A 407 8.79 8.02 38.22
N PHE A 408 8.69 7.15 37.22
CA PHE A 408 7.44 6.60 36.71
C PHE A 408 7.18 5.27 37.42
N ALA A 409 6.12 5.21 38.24
CA ALA A 409 5.71 4.01 38.96
C ALA A 409 5.10 2.93 38.04
N GLY A 410 4.72 3.34 36.82
CA GLY A 410 4.25 2.48 35.75
C GLY A 410 4.21 3.24 34.44
N ILE A 411 4.21 2.51 33.31
CA ILE A 411 4.18 3.09 31.96
C ILE A 411 2.88 2.76 31.23
N GLY A 412 2.58 3.51 30.19
CA GLY A 412 1.44 3.27 29.30
C GLY A 412 1.76 3.68 27.87
N HIS A 413 0.87 3.42 26.92
CA HIS A 413 1.16 3.66 25.49
C HIS A 413 1.12 5.16 25.07
N LYS A 414 0.82 6.07 26.01
CA LYS A 414 0.64 7.52 25.76
C LYS A 414 1.98 8.26 25.77
N PHE A 415 2.66 8.25 24.62
CA PHE A 415 3.97 8.88 24.45
C PHE A 415 4.00 10.39 24.74
N ASN A 416 2.97 11.15 24.35
CA ASN A 416 2.95 12.60 24.57
C ASN A 416 2.93 12.96 26.06
N ASP A 417 2.09 12.30 26.85
CA ASP A 417 2.01 12.55 28.30
C ASP A 417 3.33 12.19 29.00
N PHE A 418 3.93 11.08 28.57
CA PHE A 418 5.24 10.62 29.06
C PHE A 418 6.35 11.65 28.77
N ILE A 419 6.49 12.11 27.53
CA ILE A 419 7.57 13.04 27.17
C ILE A 419 7.34 14.45 27.76
N GLN A 420 6.08 14.90 27.80
CA GLN A 420 5.68 16.16 28.41
C GLN A 420 6.04 16.21 29.89
N ALA A 421 5.86 15.09 30.61
CA ALA A 421 6.24 14.96 32.02
C ALA A 421 7.76 15.11 32.25
N ILE A 422 8.60 14.49 31.41
CA ILE A 422 10.07 14.63 31.48
C ILE A 422 10.50 16.08 31.26
N TYR A 423 9.91 16.73 30.26
CA TYR A 423 10.20 18.14 29.93
C TYR A 423 9.65 19.14 30.94
N ARG A 424 9.07 18.72 32.09
CA ARG A 424 8.76 19.64 33.20
C ARG A 424 9.97 19.97 34.07
N ILE A 425 10.99 19.10 34.06
CA ILE A 425 12.24 19.26 34.82
C ILE A 425 13.47 19.35 33.92
N GLN A 426 13.48 18.69 32.75
CA GLN A 426 14.52 18.85 31.75
C GLN A 426 14.23 20.04 30.84
N ARG A 427 14.76 21.20 31.22
CA ARG A 427 14.53 22.50 30.56
C ARG A 427 15.76 23.38 30.65
N PHE A 428 15.81 24.42 29.82
CA PHE A 428 16.88 25.41 29.89
C PHE A 428 16.95 26.05 31.28
N GLN A 429 18.18 26.32 31.73
CA GLN A 429 18.50 26.88 33.06
C GLN A 429 18.28 25.94 34.24
N GLN A 430 18.11 24.64 34.00
CA GLN A 430 18.24 23.63 35.04
C GLN A 430 19.73 23.44 35.38
N PRO A 431 20.19 23.76 36.60
CA PRO A 431 21.61 23.67 36.96
C PRO A 431 22.12 22.24 37.19
N PHE A 432 21.24 21.26 37.35
CA PHE A 432 21.61 19.86 37.66
C PHE A 432 21.27 18.91 36.50
N PRO A 433 22.06 17.83 36.29
CA PRO A 433 21.65 16.72 35.43
C PRO A 433 20.28 16.16 35.87
N VAL A 434 19.42 15.86 34.91
CA VAL A 434 18.08 15.33 35.17
C VAL A 434 18.12 13.81 35.12
N GLU A 435 17.59 13.16 36.15
CA GLU A 435 17.48 11.71 36.22
C GLU A 435 16.02 11.26 36.18
N ILE A 436 15.71 10.34 35.27
CA ILE A 436 14.37 9.76 35.09
C ILE A 436 14.46 8.26 35.35
N TRP A 437 13.68 7.77 36.31
CA TRP A 437 13.54 6.36 36.61
C TRP A 437 12.25 5.81 36.02
N ILE A 438 12.32 4.70 35.28
CA ILE A 438 11.16 4.04 34.69
C ILE A 438 11.03 2.66 35.32
N VAL A 439 10.01 2.51 36.18
CA VAL A 439 9.67 1.22 36.78
C VAL A 439 8.61 0.55 35.92
N TYR A 440 8.89 -0.67 35.46
CA TYR A 440 7.99 -1.44 34.60
C TYR A 440 8.03 -2.93 34.96
N ALA A 441 6.93 -3.64 34.72
CA ALA A 441 6.88 -5.10 34.93
C ALA A 441 7.44 -5.87 33.72
N GLU A 442 7.87 -7.12 33.92
CA GLU A 442 8.30 -8.00 32.81
C GLU A 442 7.28 -8.06 31.66
N SER A 443 5.98 -8.03 31.96
CA SER A 443 4.90 -8.02 30.96
C SER A 443 4.72 -6.69 30.22
N GLU A 444 5.35 -5.60 30.69
CA GLU A 444 5.29 -4.27 30.07
C GLU A 444 6.46 -3.98 29.11
N ARG A 445 7.33 -4.97 28.81
CA ARG A 445 8.49 -4.82 27.90
C ARG A 445 8.12 -4.29 26.52
N GLU A 446 7.03 -4.77 25.92
CA GLU A 446 6.55 -4.27 24.62
C GLU A 446 6.08 -2.80 24.71
N VAL A 447 5.41 -2.43 25.81
CA VAL A 447 4.97 -1.04 26.05
C VAL A 447 6.18 -0.10 26.13
N LEU A 448 7.25 -0.53 26.79
CA LEU A 448 8.50 0.22 26.87
C LEU A 448 9.15 0.36 25.49
N SER A 449 9.24 -0.73 24.73
CA SER A 449 9.79 -0.72 23.36
C SER A 449 9.04 0.25 22.45
N ASP A 450 7.70 0.22 22.48
CA ASP A 450 6.83 1.14 21.75
C ASP A 450 7.08 2.61 22.12
N LEU A 451 7.28 2.92 23.40
CA LEU A 451 7.55 4.28 23.86
C LEU A 451 8.91 4.78 23.39
N LEU A 452 9.95 3.94 23.43
CA LEU A 452 11.30 4.29 23.00
C LEU A 452 11.37 4.49 21.48
N GLU A 453 10.68 3.65 20.70
CA GLU A 453 10.61 3.82 19.26
C GLU A 453 9.91 5.15 18.88
N LYS A 454 8.83 5.50 19.58
CA LYS A 454 8.16 6.80 19.40
C LYS A 454 9.06 7.98 19.77
N TRP A 455 9.88 7.85 20.80
CA TRP A 455 10.86 8.89 21.18
C TRP A 455 11.91 9.09 20.09
N LYS A 456 12.44 8.01 19.51
CA LYS A 456 13.39 8.09 18.42
C LYS A 456 12.82 8.83 17.21
N ARG A 457 11.60 8.46 16.76
CA ARG A 457 10.91 9.10 15.62
C ARG A 457 10.62 10.60 15.86
N ASP A 458 10.23 10.97 17.08
CA ASP A 458 10.04 12.39 17.45
C ASP A 458 11.32 13.20 17.31
N THR A 459 12.47 12.60 17.67
CA THR A 459 13.78 13.23 17.57
C THR A 459 14.18 13.43 16.11
N GLU A 460 14.08 12.38 15.28
CA GLU A 460 14.39 12.43 13.84
C GLU A 460 13.51 13.46 13.09
N MET A 461 12.21 13.52 13.40
CA MET A 461 11.29 14.50 12.81
C MET A 461 11.71 15.94 13.10
N ARG A 462 12.12 16.23 14.35
CA ARG A 462 12.54 17.57 14.77
C ARG A 462 13.83 18.02 14.12
N GLU A 463 14.80 17.11 13.97
CA GLU A 463 16.06 17.38 13.29
C GLU A 463 15.83 17.77 11.84
N ARG A 464 15.02 17.00 11.11
CA ARG A 464 14.71 17.26 9.70
C ARG A 464 14.03 18.62 9.47
N MET A 465 13.21 19.07 10.42
CA MET A 465 12.57 20.39 10.35
C MET A 465 13.52 21.55 10.66
N SER A 466 14.44 21.38 11.61
CA SER A 466 15.52 22.34 11.88
C SER A 466 16.41 22.53 10.66
N GLU A 467 16.73 21.45 9.93
CA GLU A 467 17.52 21.51 8.69
C GLU A 467 16.85 22.34 7.59
N ILE A 468 15.52 22.21 7.41
CA ILE A 468 14.77 22.98 6.40
C ILE A 468 14.83 24.48 6.72
N ILE A 469 14.64 24.88 7.98
CA ILE A 469 14.73 26.30 8.38
C ILE A 469 16.14 26.84 8.19
N LYS A 470 17.17 26.07 8.55
CA LYS A 470 18.57 26.45 8.30
C LYS A 470 18.89 26.62 6.82
N GLN A 471 18.28 25.81 5.96
CA GLN A 471 18.53 25.83 4.51
C GLN A 471 17.83 27.01 3.80
N TYR A 472 16.58 27.32 4.15
CA TYR A 472 15.75 28.27 3.40
C TYR A 472 15.42 29.56 4.16
N GLY A 473 15.71 29.65 5.46
CA GLY A 473 15.33 30.76 6.33
C GLY A 473 13.82 30.90 6.51
N LEU A 474 13.36 32.06 7.01
CA LEU A 474 11.94 32.41 7.17
C LEU A 474 11.29 32.97 5.88
N SER A 475 11.96 32.86 4.73
CA SER A 475 11.53 33.51 3.49
C SER A 475 10.56 32.64 2.67
N GLU A 476 9.29 33.06 2.62
CA GLU A 476 8.26 32.42 1.77
C GLU A 476 8.67 32.38 0.27
N ALA A 477 9.39 33.40 -0.20
CA ALA A 477 9.82 33.51 -1.59
C ALA A 477 10.87 32.45 -2.00
N ALA A 478 11.79 32.11 -1.10
CA ALA A 478 12.80 31.08 -1.35
C ALA A 478 12.17 29.68 -1.47
N MET A 479 11.17 29.41 -0.63
CA MET A 479 10.43 28.14 -0.65
C MET A 479 9.55 28.01 -1.89
N ALA A 480 8.88 29.10 -2.30
CA ALA A 480 8.08 29.14 -3.52
C ALA A 480 8.93 28.90 -4.77
N GLN A 481 10.13 29.48 -4.87
CA GLN A 481 11.04 29.26 -6.01
C GLN A 481 11.48 27.81 -6.19
N VAL A 482 11.64 27.05 -5.09
CA VAL A 482 11.99 25.62 -5.16
C VAL A 482 10.83 24.79 -5.72
N LEU A 483 9.59 25.13 -5.35
CA LEU A 483 8.38 24.49 -5.87
C LEU A 483 8.11 24.88 -7.34
N THR A 484 8.47 26.11 -7.76
CA THR A 484 8.36 26.51 -9.18
C THR A 484 9.32 25.72 -10.08
N ARG A 485 10.47 25.26 -9.58
CA ARG A 485 11.43 24.43 -10.35
C ARG A 485 10.92 23.02 -10.66
N SER A 486 9.85 22.55 -10.02
CA SER A 486 9.22 21.25 -10.33
C SER A 486 8.13 21.34 -11.42
N ILE A 487 7.84 22.54 -11.93
CA ILE A 487 6.95 22.74 -13.07
C ILE A 487 7.72 22.40 -14.36
N GLY A 488 7.16 21.49 -15.16
CA GLY A 488 7.74 20.99 -16.40
C GLY A 488 8.52 19.68 -16.22
N VAL A 489 8.80 19.03 -17.35
CA VAL A 489 9.67 17.85 -17.45
C VAL A 489 10.63 18.06 -18.62
N GLU A 490 11.82 17.49 -18.54
CA GLU A 490 12.72 17.46 -19.70
C GLU A 490 12.08 16.60 -20.79
N ARG A 491 11.88 17.17 -21.98
CA ARG A 491 11.25 16.45 -23.09
C ARG A 491 12.19 15.36 -23.60
N ILE A 492 11.77 14.11 -23.48
CA ILE A 492 12.45 12.95 -24.08
C ILE A 492 11.57 12.40 -25.20
N GLU A 493 12.13 12.21 -26.38
CA GLU A 493 11.41 11.61 -27.51
C GLU A 493 11.96 10.21 -27.81
N ALA A 494 11.07 9.28 -28.12
CA ALA A 494 11.41 7.96 -28.61
C ALA A 494 10.55 7.62 -29.83
N SER A 495 11.15 6.95 -30.82
CA SER A 495 10.48 6.58 -32.05
C SER A 495 11.00 5.24 -32.58
N GLY A 496 10.19 4.62 -33.45
CA GLY A 496 10.50 3.40 -34.18
C GLY A 496 9.61 3.25 -35.42
N GLN A 497 9.63 2.09 -36.09
CA GLN A 497 8.80 1.83 -37.25
C GLN A 497 7.30 1.87 -36.87
N GLY A 498 6.64 2.93 -37.31
CA GLY A 498 5.21 3.13 -37.11
C GLY A 498 4.81 3.76 -35.77
N TRP A 499 5.75 4.18 -34.92
CA TRP A 499 5.39 4.84 -33.66
C TRP A 499 6.33 5.99 -33.27
N LEU A 500 5.76 6.99 -32.59
CA LEU A 500 6.44 8.17 -32.07
C LEU A 500 5.83 8.56 -30.73
N VAL A 501 6.63 8.66 -29.68
CA VAL A 501 6.13 8.99 -28.34
C VAL A 501 7.06 9.95 -27.60
N ALA A 502 6.50 10.77 -26.71
CA ALA A 502 7.25 11.76 -25.94
C ALA A 502 6.98 11.66 -24.44
N ASN A 503 8.05 11.73 -23.62
CA ASN A 503 7.96 12.06 -22.21
C ASN A 503 7.88 13.58 -22.10
N ASN A 504 6.68 14.11 -21.93
CA ASN A 504 6.46 15.54 -21.90
C ASN A 504 5.10 15.85 -21.28
N ASP A 505 4.87 17.11 -20.93
CA ASP A 505 3.52 17.61 -20.70
C ASP A 505 2.70 17.55 -22.00
N CYS A 506 1.50 17.00 -21.94
CA CYS A 506 0.64 16.79 -23.09
C CYS A 506 0.19 18.10 -23.75
N VAL A 507 0.04 19.19 -22.98
CA VAL A 507 -0.27 20.52 -23.52
C VAL A 507 0.88 21.01 -24.40
N GLU A 508 2.09 21.00 -23.84
CA GLU A 508 3.31 21.43 -24.52
C GLU A 508 3.66 20.53 -25.71
N GLU A 509 3.44 19.22 -25.60
CA GLU A 509 3.67 18.29 -26.70
C GLU A 509 2.68 18.50 -27.85
N THR A 510 1.39 18.66 -27.53
CA THR A 510 0.36 18.85 -28.57
C THR A 510 0.53 20.20 -29.28
N ARG A 511 0.94 21.27 -28.57
CA ARG A 511 1.32 22.57 -29.19
C ARG A 511 2.42 22.46 -30.25
N ARG A 512 3.34 21.49 -30.10
CA ARG A 512 4.45 21.26 -31.05
C ARG A 512 4.03 20.46 -32.29
N MET A 513 2.88 19.80 -32.25
CA MET A 513 2.39 18.98 -33.36
C MET A 513 1.89 19.86 -34.51
N ALA A 514 2.07 19.39 -35.75
CA ALA A 514 1.53 20.06 -36.92
C ALA A 514 -0.01 20.04 -36.92
N GLU A 515 -0.63 21.05 -37.53
CA GLU A 515 -2.09 21.07 -37.72
C GLU A 515 -2.51 19.91 -38.64
N ASN A 516 -3.68 19.32 -38.39
CA ASN A 516 -4.25 18.26 -39.23
C ASN A 516 -3.31 17.04 -39.44
N SER A 517 -2.48 16.73 -38.44
CA SER A 517 -1.50 15.63 -38.49
C SER A 517 -2.02 14.30 -37.95
N VAL A 518 -3.09 14.29 -37.16
CA VAL A 518 -3.66 13.10 -36.50
C VAL A 518 -4.95 12.65 -37.20
N ASP A 519 -5.10 11.35 -37.41
CA ASP A 519 -6.27 10.77 -38.09
C ASP A 519 -7.35 10.27 -37.11
N LEU A 520 -6.97 9.91 -35.88
CA LEU A 520 -7.88 9.48 -34.81
C LEU A 520 -7.29 9.81 -33.44
N ILE A 521 -8.08 10.43 -32.55
CA ILE A 521 -7.73 10.54 -31.13
C ILE A 521 -8.51 9.47 -30.36
N VAL A 522 -7.81 8.64 -29.59
CA VAL A 522 -8.43 7.70 -28.65
C VAL A 522 -7.75 7.89 -27.31
N THR A 523 -8.51 8.26 -26.28
CA THR A 523 -7.94 8.55 -24.96
C THR A 523 -8.95 8.40 -23.85
N SER A 524 -8.45 8.13 -22.65
CA SER A 524 -9.18 8.34 -21.40
C SER A 524 -8.65 9.61 -20.75
N ILE A 525 -9.52 10.58 -20.44
CA ILE A 525 -9.08 11.80 -19.75
C ILE A 525 -8.92 11.54 -18.23
N PRO A 526 -7.96 12.19 -17.56
CA PRO A 526 -7.79 12.07 -16.10
C PRO A 526 -9.01 12.53 -15.31
N PHE A 527 -9.13 12.06 -14.06
CA PHE A 527 -10.11 12.60 -13.11
C PHE A 527 -9.58 13.88 -12.46
N SER A 528 -10.46 14.86 -12.19
CA SER A 528 -10.01 16.18 -11.70
C SER A 528 -9.20 16.15 -10.40
N ASN A 529 -9.80 15.73 -9.28
CA ASN A 529 -9.21 15.84 -7.94
C ASN A 529 -9.21 14.53 -7.13
N HIS A 530 -9.41 13.39 -7.81
CA HIS A 530 -9.53 12.08 -7.16
C HIS A 530 -8.24 11.26 -7.21
N TYR A 531 -7.41 11.47 -8.24
CA TYR A 531 -6.20 10.71 -8.49
C TYR A 531 -5.13 11.65 -9.04
N GLU A 532 -3.94 11.59 -8.46
CA GLU A 532 -2.72 12.16 -9.06
C GLU A 532 -1.96 11.02 -9.76
N TYR A 533 -1.59 11.24 -11.02
CA TYR A 533 -0.91 10.31 -11.91
C TYR A 533 0.61 10.58 -11.98
N SER A 534 1.03 11.80 -11.66
CA SER A 534 2.42 12.25 -11.61
C SER A 534 2.62 13.30 -10.51
N PRO A 535 3.81 13.38 -9.88
CA PRO A 535 4.09 14.40 -8.87
C PRO A 535 4.24 15.85 -9.42
N SER A 536 4.20 16.02 -10.74
CA SER A 536 4.37 17.31 -11.42
C SER A 536 3.07 18.12 -11.42
N TYR A 537 3.16 19.45 -11.27
CA TYR A 537 2.00 20.35 -11.37
C TYR A 537 1.33 20.35 -12.75
N ASN A 538 2.06 19.89 -13.78
CA ASN A 538 1.54 19.68 -15.14
C ASN A 538 0.47 18.58 -15.17
N ASP A 539 0.41 17.71 -14.16
CA ASP A 539 -0.62 16.70 -14.03
C ASP A 539 -2.02 17.33 -13.90
N PHE A 540 -2.94 16.82 -14.71
CA PHE A 540 -4.35 17.21 -14.70
C PHE A 540 -5.09 16.68 -13.46
N GLY A 541 -4.55 15.66 -12.79
CA GLY A 541 -4.99 15.24 -11.45
C GLY A 541 -4.63 16.23 -10.34
N HIS A 542 -3.70 17.15 -10.60
CA HIS A 542 -3.28 18.19 -9.65
C HIS A 542 -4.20 19.42 -9.73
N THR A 543 -5.50 19.22 -9.50
CA THR A 543 -6.51 20.30 -9.54
C THR A 543 -7.45 20.26 -8.32
N ASP A 544 -8.02 21.42 -7.98
CA ASP A 544 -8.80 21.58 -6.75
C ASP A 544 -10.23 21.01 -6.90
N ASP A 545 -10.85 21.22 -8.07
CA ASP A 545 -12.20 20.81 -8.42
C ASP A 545 -12.37 20.61 -9.95
N ASN A 546 -13.60 20.34 -10.40
CA ASN A 546 -13.89 20.15 -11.83
C ASN A 546 -13.64 21.43 -12.64
N ALA A 547 -13.98 22.60 -12.11
CA ALA A 547 -13.82 23.86 -12.82
C ALA A 547 -12.33 24.15 -13.05
N HIS A 548 -11.49 23.91 -12.05
CA HIS A 548 -10.04 24.01 -12.14
C HIS A 548 -9.46 23.00 -13.15
N PHE A 549 -9.98 21.77 -13.21
CA PHE A 549 -9.62 20.78 -14.24
C PHE A 549 -9.97 21.23 -15.66
N TRP A 550 -11.21 21.69 -15.88
CA TRP A 550 -11.63 22.17 -17.20
C TRP A 550 -10.87 23.42 -17.62
N ALA A 551 -10.52 24.31 -16.68
CA ALA A 551 -9.63 25.44 -16.94
C ALA A 551 -8.23 25.00 -17.39
N GLN A 552 -7.71 23.85 -16.92
CA GLN A 552 -6.48 23.30 -17.47
C GLN A 552 -6.71 22.70 -18.87
N MET A 553 -7.83 21.97 -19.06
CA MET A 553 -8.21 21.42 -20.37
C MET A 553 -8.47 22.50 -21.41
N ASP A 554 -8.82 23.72 -21.03
CA ASP A 554 -8.93 24.88 -21.94
C ASP A 554 -7.61 25.18 -22.66
N HIS A 555 -6.48 24.73 -22.12
CA HIS A 555 -5.17 24.84 -22.78
C HIS A 555 -4.85 23.65 -23.70
N LEU A 556 -5.47 22.48 -23.50
CA LEU A 556 -5.22 21.26 -24.29
C LEU A 556 -6.24 21.07 -25.42
N THR A 557 -7.54 21.23 -25.14
CA THR A 557 -8.63 20.91 -26.07
C THR A 557 -8.55 21.68 -27.40
N PRO A 558 -8.22 22.98 -27.44
CA PRO A 558 -8.01 23.69 -28.71
C PRO A 558 -6.89 23.08 -29.55
N GLU A 559 -5.81 22.62 -28.91
CA GLU A 559 -4.69 21.98 -29.58
C GLU A 559 -5.07 20.60 -30.11
N LEU A 560 -5.89 19.83 -29.38
CA LEU A 560 -6.45 18.57 -29.86
C LEU A 560 -7.32 18.76 -31.11
N LEU A 561 -8.15 19.82 -31.15
CA LEU A 561 -8.93 20.16 -32.34
C LEU A 561 -8.02 20.56 -33.50
N ARG A 562 -6.95 21.33 -33.22
CA ARG A 562 -6.00 21.78 -34.23
C ARG A 562 -5.28 20.60 -34.90
N VAL A 563 -4.79 19.63 -34.13
CA VAL A 563 -3.99 18.52 -34.67
C VAL A 563 -4.83 17.43 -35.36
N LEU A 564 -6.10 17.25 -34.98
CA LEU A 564 -6.99 16.29 -35.62
C LEU A 564 -7.34 16.75 -37.05
N ARG A 565 -7.39 15.83 -38.04
CA ARG A 565 -7.79 16.17 -39.41
C ARG A 565 -9.29 16.54 -39.51
N PRO A 566 -9.68 17.45 -40.42
CA PRO A 566 -11.09 17.79 -40.63
C PRO A 566 -11.87 16.55 -41.04
N GLY A 567 -13.05 16.37 -40.46
CA GLY A 567 -13.88 15.20 -40.71
C GLY A 567 -13.56 13.96 -39.87
N ARG A 568 -12.56 14.02 -38.97
CA ARG A 568 -12.12 12.87 -38.15
C ARG A 568 -12.68 12.89 -36.73
N ILE A 569 -12.47 11.78 -36.02
CA ILE A 569 -13.07 11.49 -34.71
C ILE A 569 -12.05 11.63 -33.57
N ALA A 570 -12.51 12.20 -32.46
CA ALA A 570 -11.91 12.05 -31.15
C ALA A 570 -12.86 11.22 -30.26
N ALA A 571 -12.39 10.05 -29.82
CA ALA A 571 -13.12 9.14 -28.94
C ALA A 571 -12.57 9.29 -27.52
N ILE A 572 -13.37 9.92 -26.64
CA ILE A 572 -12.97 10.26 -25.27
C ILE A 572 -13.69 9.34 -24.29
N HIS A 573 -12.94 8.47 -23.63
CA HIS A 573 -13.46 7.65 -22.54
C HIS A 573 -13.50 8.47 -21.23
N VAL A 574 -14.64 8.42 -20.54
CA VAL A 574 -14.91 9.18 -19.31
C VAL A 574 -15.90 8.43 -18.42
N LYS A 575 -15.89 8.74 -17.11
CA LYS A 575 -16.81 8.15 -16.13
C LYS A 575 -17.40 9.22 -15.22
N ASP A 576 -18.68 9.06 -14.87
CA ASP A 576 -19.32 9.86 -13.83
C ASP A 576 -18.82 9.52 -12.44
N ARG A 577 -18.85 10.52 -11.56
CA ARG A 577 -18.21 10.44 -10.25
C ARG A 577 -19.20 10.59 -9.12
N ILE A 578 -19.05 9.78 -8.07
CA ILE A 578 -19.86 9.87 -6.86
C ILE A 578 -19.22 10.86 -5.89
N GLN A 579 -20.00 11.84 -5.44
CA GLN A 579 -19.64 12.77 -4.38
C GLN A 579 -20.31 12.35 -3.07
N PHE A 580 -19.55 12.28 -1.98
CA PHE A 580 -20.07 11.83 -0.69
C PHE A 580 -20.83 12.95 0.03
N GLY A 581 -22.02 12.64 0.59
CA GLY A 581 -22.90 13.63 1.22
C GLY A 581 -22.30 14.39 2.41
N ASN A 582 -21.36 13.77 3.12
CA ASN A 582 -20.65 14.41 4.23
C ASN A 582 -19.64 15.47 3.75
N VAL A 583 -19.17 15.34 2.49
CA VAL A 583 -18.20 16.25 1.86
C VAL A 583 -18.93 17.39 1.15
N THR A 584 -20.08 17.11 0.53
CA THR A 584 -20.87 18.13 -0.18
C THR A 584 -21.82 18.92 0.72
N GLY A 585 -22.04 18.46 1.96
CA GLY A 585 -23.04 19.04 2.87
C GLY A 585 -24.49 18.67 2.52
N ALA A 586 -24.71 17.85 1.48
CA ALA A 586 -26.05 17.47 1.02
C ALA A 586 -26.72 16.40 1.90
N GLY A 587 -25.99 15.79 2.84
CA GLY A 587 -26.51 14.73 3.71
C GLY A 587 -26.75 13.38 3.02
N LEU A 588 -26.59 13.30 1.69
CA LEU A 588 -26.69 12.08 0.87
C LEU A 588 -25.69 12.09 -0.30
N PRO A 589 -25.24 10.93 -0.82
CA PRO A 589 -24.32 10.87 -1.94
C PRO A 589 -24.93 11.39 -3.25
N THR A 590 -24.25 12.32 -3.92
CA THR A 590 -24.67 12.90 -5.21
C THR A 590 -23.75 12.46 -6.35
N VAL A 591 -24.12 12.71 -7.60
CA VAL A 591 -23.31 12.35 -8.79
C VAL A 591 -22.82 13.64 -9.46
N SER A 592 -21.51 13.72 -9.72
CA SER A 592 -20.92 14.68 -10.65
C SER A 592 -21.05 14.12 -12.07
N PRO A 593 -21.82 14.79 -12.96
CA PRO A 593 -22.07 14.35 -14.33
C PRO A 593 -20.87 14.71 -15.23
N PHE A 594 -19.71 14.15 -14.91
CA PHE A 594 -18.44 14.48 -15.56
C PHE A 594 -18.44 14.15 -17.06
N HIS A 595 -19.22 13.15 -17.49
CA HIS A 595 -19.43 12.88 -18.91
C HIS A 595 -20.13 14.04 -19.64
N ALA A 596 -21.11 14.68 -19.00
CA ALA A 596 -21.86 15.80 -19.58
C ALA A 596 -20.99 17.05 -19.65
N GLU A 597 -20.23 17.33 -18.58
CA GLU A 597 -19.22 18.40 -18.58
C GLU A 597 -18.21 18.22 -19.73
N THR A 598 -17.76 16.97 -19.97
CA THR A 598 -16.88 16.64 -21.11
C THR A 598 -17.53 17.00 -22.45
N ILE A 599 -18.81 16.66 -22.66
CA ILE A 599 -19.53 17.00 -23.90
C ILE A 599 -19.61 18.52 -24.07
N PHE A 600 -19.98 19.26 -23.03
CA PHE A 600 -20.13 20.71 -23.11
C PHE A 600 -18.79 21.41 -23.34
N HIS A 601 -17.73 20.96 -22.66
CA HIS A 601 -16.37 21.48 -22.80
C HIS A 601 -15.84 21.32 -24.23
N TYR A 602 -15.89 20.12 -24.80
CA TYR A 602 -15.40 19.91 -26.16
C TYR A 602 -16.23 20.65 -27.20
N ARG A 603 -17.55 20.78 -26.99
CA ARG A 603 -18.42 21.58 -27.88
C ARG A 603 -18.11 23.07 -27.80
N SER A 604 -17.82 23.63 -26.63
CA SER A 604 -17.44 25.05 -26.52
C SER A 604 -16.13 25.37 -27.23
N HIS A 605 -15.26 24.36 -27.41
CA HIS A 605 -14.00 24.46 -28.16
C HIS A 605 -14.13 24.12 -29.66
N GLY A 606 -15.33 23.84 -30.17
CA GLY A 606 -15.59 23.71 -31.61
C GLY A 606 -15.71 22.29 -32.16
N PHE A 607 -15.73 21.25 -31.32
CA PHE A 607 -16.07 19.90 -31.76
C PHE A 607 -17.59 19.72 -31.96
N ASP A 608 -17.97 18.97 -32.98
CA ASP A 608 -19.33 18.46 -33.15
C ASP A 608 -19.50 17.19 -32.30
N TYR A 609 -20.58 17.11 -31.51
CA TYR A 609 -20.92 15.90 -30.75
C TYR A 609 -21.72 14.92 -31.64
N LEU A 610 -21.21 13.71 -31.82
CA LEU A 610 -21.84 12.70 -32.68
C LEU A 610 -22.62 11.63 -31.91
N GLY A 611 -22.27 11.37 -30.67
CA GLY A 611 -22.94 10.37 -29.85
C GLY A 611 -22.12 9.89 -28.67
N MET A 612 -22.75 9.08 -27.85
CA MET A 612 -22.16 8.51 -26.64
C MET A 612 -22.44 7.01 -26.61
N ILE A 613 -21.41 6.23 -26.28
CA ILE A 613 -21.51 4.79 -26.08
C ILE A 613 -21.48 4.53 -24.57
N THR A 614 -22.48 3.80 -24.07
CA THR A 614 -22.57 3.42 -22.66
C THR A 614 -21.89 2.07 -22.43
N VAL A 615 -20.98 2.04 -21.47
CA VAL A 615 -20.30 0.85 -20.95
C VAL A 615 -20.80 0.64 -19.51
N VAL A 616 -21.76 -0.27 -19.34
CA VAL A 616 -22.45 -0.46 -18.05
C VAL A 616 -21.50 -0.96 -16.93
N THR A 617 -21.83 -0.74 -15.65
CA THR A 617 -21.10 -1.19 -14.42
C THR A 617 -21.90 -2.19 -13.53
N ASP A 618 -21.21 -2.96 -12.66
CA ASP A 618 -21.80 -3.99 -11.78
C ASP A 618 -22.25 -3.37 -10.46
N VAL A 619 -23.57 -3.28 -10.24
CA VAL A 619 -24.15 -2.56 -9.10
C VAL A 619 -23.90 -3.25 -7.75
N VAL A 620 -23.76 -4.58 -7.72
CA VAL A 620 -23.56 -5.34 -6.46
C VAL A 620 -22.11 -5.23 -5.99
N ARG A 621 -21.15 -5.13 -6.91
CA ARG A 621 -19.75 -4.83 -6.56
C ARG A 621 -19.52 -3.35 -6.21
N GLU A 622 -20.21 -2.43 -6.88
CA GLU A 622 -20.18 -1.01 -6.53
C GLU A 622 -20.76 -0.75 -5.13
N ASN A 623 -21.77 -1.52 -4.74
CA ASN A 623 -22.32 -1.53 -3.39
C ASN A 623 -21.31 -1.96 -2.31
N ASN A 624 -20.40 -2.91 -2.59
CA ASN A 624 -19.39 -3.34 -1.61
C ASN A 624 -18.36 -2.25 -1.27
N GLN A 625 -18.39 -1.09 -1.95
CA GLN A 625 -17.51 0.05 -1.73
C GLN A 625 -18.26 1.31 -1.26
N THR A 626 -19.61 1.33 -1.28
CA THR A 626 -20.43 2.50 -0.96
C THR A 626 -21.79 2.10 -0.34
N TYR A 627 -22.26 2.82 0.68
CA TYR A 627 -23.57 2.56 1.34
C TYR A 627 -24.81 3.06 0.54
N ARG A 628 -24.64 3.48 -0.72
CA ARG A 628 -25.67 4.16 -1.53
C ARG A 628 -26.52 3.21 -2.38
N LEU A 629 -26.09 1.94 -2.50
CA LEU A 629 -26.73 0.89 -3.30
C LEU A 629 -27.10 -0.34 -2.45
N SER A 630 -26.97 -0.25 -1.13
CA SER A 630 -27.07 -1.39 -0.22
C SER A 630 -28.51 -1.76 0.07
N TYR A 631 -28.88 -3.02 -0.17
CA TYR A 631 -30.22 -3.56 0.06
C TYR A 631 -30.71 -3.33 1.50
N SER A 632 -29.85 -3.54 2.50
CA SER A 632 -30.17 -3.29 3.91
C SER A 632 -30.47 -1.81 4.23
N GLU A 633 -29.92 -0.86 3.47
CA GLU A 633 -30.21 0.57 3.62
C GLU A 633 -31.44 0.99 2.82
N MET A 634 -31.65 0.40 1.64
CA MET A 634 -32.87 0.56 0.84
C MET A 634 -34.11 0.14 1.62
N LEU A 635 -34.03 -0.98 2.37
CA LEU A 635 -35.12 -1.47 3.22
C LEU A 635 -35.45 -0.55 4.41
N LYS A 636 -34.53 0.33 4.81
CA LYS A 636 -34.75 1.32 5.87
C LYS A 636 -35.35 2.60 5.31
N ASP A 637 -34.75 3.11 4.25
CA ASP A 637 -35.19 4.31 3.54
C ASP A 637 -34.67 4.28 2.09
N GLY A 638 -35.58 4.03 1.15
CA GLY A 638 -35.26 3.96 -0.27
C GLY A 638 -35.02 5.31 -0.94
N THR A 639 -35.41 6.42 -0.32
CA THR A 639 -35.36 7.76 -0.95
C THR A 639 -33.94 8.29 -1.12
N LYS A 640 -32.99 7.72 -0.39
CA LYS A 640 -31.55 8.04 -0.46
C LYS A 640 -30.74 7.12 -1.38
N MET A 641 -31.37 6.17 -2.07
CA MET A 641 -30.68 5.20 -2.93
C MET A 641 -30.39 5.80 -4.32
N GLY A 642 -29.20 5.56 -4.83
CA GLY A 642 -28.78 5.97 -6.18
C GLY A 642 -28.86 4.84 -7.22
N VAL A 643 -28.26 5.06 -8.39
CA VAL A 643 -28.08 4.05 -9.46
C VAL A 643 -26.60 3.77 -9.71
N GLY A 644 -26.26 2.62 -10.29
CA GLY A 644 -24.86 2.32 -10.65
C GLY A 644 -24.28 3.35 -11.61
N SER A 645 -22.98 3.62 -11.51
CA SER A 645 -22.31 4.64 -12.35
C SER A 645 -21.65 3.99 -13.57
N PRO A 646 -22.28 3.99 -14.75
CA PRO A 646 -21.68 3.46 -15.97
C PRO A 646 -20.48 4.33 -16.43
N GLU A 647 -19.68 3.75 -17.34
CA GLU A 647 -18.64 4.45 -18.08
C GLU A 647 -19.13 4.81 -19.47
N TYR A 648 -18.49 5.79 -20.11
CA TYR A 648 -18.93 6.35 -21.38
C TYR A 648 -17.75 6.54 -22.33
N VAL A 649 -17.99 6.33 -23.63
CA VAL A 649 -17.11 6.81 -24.71
C VAL A 649 -17.86 7.90 -25.47
N ILE A 650 -17.36 9.12 -25.41
CA ILE A 650 -17.90 10.30 -26.08
C ILE A 650 -17.26 10.37 -27.47
N LEU A 651 -18.09 10.37 -28.51
CA LEU A 651 -17.66 10.50 -29.91
C LEU A 651 -17.80 11.96 -30.34
N LEU A 652 -16.65 12.58 -30.57
CA LEU A 652 -16.52 13.96 -30.99
C LEU A 652 -15.92 14.02 -32.38
N HIS A 653 -16.30 15.02 -33.15
CA HIS A 653 -15.92 15.17 -34.54
C HIS A 653 -15.37 16.56 -34.80
N LYS A 654 -14.25 16.64 -35.50
CA LYS A 654 -13.77 17.92 -36.03
C LYS A 654 -14.56 18.24 -37.31
N PRO A 655 -15.24 19.40 -37.40
CA PRO A 655 -15.95 19.79 -38.61
C PRO A 655 -15.06 19.69 -39.86
N GLN A 656 -15.62 19.11 -40.93
CA GLN A 656 -15.00 19.04 -42.24
C GLN A 656 -14.92 20.44 -42.90
N THR A 657 -14.00 20.62 -43.85
CA THR A 657 -13.78 21.94 -44.47
C THR A 657 -14.98 22.38 -45.32
N ASP A 658 -15.63 21.44 -46.02
CA ASP A 658 -16.87 21.67 -46.77
C ASP A 658 -18.08 20.99 -46.11
N ARG A 659 -19.00 21.79 -45.59
CA ARG A 659 -20.21 21.31 -44.89
C ARG A 659 -21.40 21.06 -45.83
N SER A 660 -21.25 21.22 -47.15
CA SER A 660 -22.30 20.91 -48.13
C SER A 660 -22.56 19.40 -48.28
N ARG A 661 -21.59 18.58 -47.86
CA ARG A 661 -21.65 17.11 -47.84
C ARG A 661 -21.25 16.58 -46.45
N GLY A 662 -21.86 15.46 -46.04
CA GLY A 662 -21.63 14.85 -44.72
C GLY A 662 -20.40 13.93 -44.63
N TYR A 663 -19.46 14.01 -45.58
CA TYR A 663 -18.26 13.16 -45.59
C TYR A 663 -17.05 13.93 -45.06
N ALA A 664 -16.10 13.21 -44.46
CA ALA A 664 -14.80 13.76 -44.12
C ALA A 664 -14.03 14.19 -45.37
N ASP A 665 -13.18 15.21 -45.24
CA ASP A 665 -12.28 15.67 -46.32
C ASP A 665 -11.47 14.50 -46.91
N GLN A 666 -11.03 13.58 -46.04
CA GLN A 666 -10.46 12.30 -46.41
C GLN A 666 -11.31 11.16 -45.81
N PRO A 667 -12.12 10.45 -46.61
CA PRO A 667 -13.02 9.41 -46.10
C PRO A 667 -12.31 8.16 -45.57
N VAL A 668 -12.81 7.60 -44.46
CA VAL A 668 -12.47 6.23 -44.02
C VAL A 668 -13.35 5.23 -44.79
N SER A 669 -12.77 4.49 -45.73
CA SER A 669 -13.50 3.47 -46.50
C SER A 669 -13.16 2.04 -46.05
N LYS A 670 -14.14 1.12 -46.07
CA LYS A 670 -13.98 -0.31 -45.78
C LYS A 670 -14.50 -1.16 -46.95
N GLY A 671 -13.79 -2.23 -47.33
CA GLY A 671 -14.19 -3.14 -48.42
C GLY A 671 -15.34 -4.08 -48.03
N ARG A 672 -16.17 -4.49 -49.01
CA ARG A 672 -17.31 -5.40 -48.79
C ARG A 672 -16.98 -6.90 -48.99
N ARG A 673 -15.86 -7.27 -49.62
CA ARG A 673 -15.27 -8.63 -49.69
C ARG A 673 -13.76 -8.54 -50.01
N GLY A 674 -12.91 -9.17 -49.18
CA GLY A 674 -11.44 -9.24 -49.34
C GLY A 674 -10.62 -8.29 -48.43
N ALA A 675 -9.51 -8.81 -47.89
CA ALA A 675 -8.42 -8.23 -47.07
C ALA A 675 -8.74 -7.40 -45.80
N THR A 676 -9.95 -6.86 -45.61
CA THR A 676 -10.37 -6.28 -44.32
C THR A 676 -11.83 -6.62 -44.04
N ASP A 677 -12.08 -7.69 -43.27
CA ASP A 677 -13.42 -8.22 -42.95
C ASP A 677 -14.23 -7.32 -41.98
N TYR A 678 -14.70 -6.15 -42.42
CA TYR A 678 -15.66 -5.33 -41.68
C TYR A 678 -17.10 -5.65 -42.10
N SER A 679 -17.67 -6.70 -41.50
CA SER A 679 -18.98 -7.25 -41.89
C SER A 679 -20.15 -6.39 -41.43
N LEU A 680 -21.32 -6.56 -42.09
CA LEU A 680 -22.57 -5.90 -41.70
C LEU A 680 -22.96 -6.24 -40.24
N ALA A 681 -22.74 -7.47 -39.80
CA ALA A 681 -23.01 -7.90 -38.43
C ALA A 681 -22.07 -7.21 -37.42
N ARG A 682 -20.78 -7.06 -37.77
CA ARG A 682 -19.82 -6.31 -36.94
C ARG A 682 -20.19 -4.84 -36.84
N TRP A 683 -20.58 -4.22 -37.96
CA TRP A 683 -21.09 -2.85 -37.98
C TRP A 683 -22.34 -2.68 -37.10
N GLN A 684 -23.31 -3.59 -37.16
CA GLN A 684 -24.52 -3.52 -36.33
C GLN A 684 -24.21 -3.54 -34.82
N ILE A 685 -23.19 -4.31 -34.42
CA ILE A 685 -22.72 -4.38 -33.02
C ILE A 685 -21.96 -3.12 -32.64
N ASP A 686 -21.03 -2.66 -33.48
CA ASP A 686 -20.23 -1.48 -33.20
C ASP A 686 -21.10 -0.21 -33.20
N ALA A 687 -22.05 -0.08 -34.14
CA ALA A 687 -22.96 1.05 -34.26
C ALA A 687 -23.99 1.16 -33.13
N HIS A 688 -24.16 0.11 -32.34
CA HIS A 688 -25.02 0.12 -31.19
C HIS A 688 -24.45 1.02 -30.08
N ALA A 689 -25.29 1.86 -29.44
CA ALA A 689 -24.85 2.78 -28.37
C ALA A 689 -24.58 2.06 -27.03
N PHE A 690 -24.71 0.74 -26.98
CA PHE A 690 -24.55 -0.08 -25.79
C PHE A 690 -23.65 -1.27 -26.10
N TRP A 691 -22.44 -1.28 -25.53
CA TRP A 691 -21.41 -2.28 -25.81
C TRP A 691 -21.28 -3.29 -24.66
N ARG A 692 -21.21 -4.60 -24.99
CA ARG A 692 -20.99 -5.71 -24.05
C ARG A 692 -19.67 -6.47 -24.35
N SER A 693 -19.10 -7.14 -23.34
CA SER A 693 -17.93 -8.05 -23.45
C SER A 693 -18.33 -9.54 -23.62
N SER A 694 -17.49 -10.39 -24.23
CA SER A 694 -17.81 -11.79 -24.64
C SER A 694 -17.70 -12.91 -23.54
N GLY A 695 -18.46 -14.03 -23.64
CA GLY A 695 -18.45 -15.28 -22.79
C GLY A 695 -19.01 -16.60 -23.46
N ASN A 696 -18.96 -17.82 -22.83
CA ASN A 696 -19.08 -19.21 -23.43
C ASN A 696 -20.40 -20.09 -23.14
N ARG A 697 -20.68 -21.23 -23.86
CA ARG A 697 -22.00 -21.99 -24.18
C ARG A 697 -22.64 -23.13 -23.26
N MET A 698 -23.75 -23.83 -23.73
CA MET A 698 -24.84 -24.70 -23.09
C MET A 698 -24.78 -26.29 -22.97
N LEU A 699 -25.72 -26.94 -22.18
CA LEU A 699 -25.98 -28.40 -21.80
C LEU A 699 -27.51 -28.88 -21.73
N THR A 700 -27.86 -30.15 -21.32
CA THR A 700 -29.16 -30.91 -21.54
C THR A 700 -30.02 -31.36 -20.31
N ALA A 701 -31.13 -32.11 -20.51
CA ALA A 701 -32.29 -32.25 -19.60
C ALA A 701 -32.26 -33.33 -18.48
N ASP A 702 -31.69 -34.52 -18.71
CA ASP A 702 -31.54 -35.51 -17.62
C ASP A 702 -30.53 -35.03 -16.55
N GLU A 703 -29.65 -34.11 -16.95
CA GLU A 703 -28.70 -33.43 -16.08
C GLU A 703 -29.40 -32.46 -15.11
N LEU A 704 -30.69 -32.13 -15.30
CA LEU A 704 -31.40 -31.09 -14.55
C LEU A 704 -32.12 -31.58 -13.29
N ALA A 705 -32.65 -32.81 -13.31
CA ALA A 705 -33.39 -33.38 -12.17
C ALA A 705 -32.50 -33.74 -10.97
N GLN A 706 -31.18 -33.76 -11.17
CA GLN A 706 -30.17 -34.08 -10.14
C GLN A 706 -29.58 -32.83 -9.49
N LEU A 707 -30.08 -31.64 -9.82
CA LEU A 707 -29.49 -30.37 -9.44
C LEU A 707 -30.28 -29.69 -8.31
N GLY A 708 -29.56 -29.29 -7.27
CA GLY A 708 -30.10 -28.59 -6.11
C GLY A 708 -30.67 -27.19 -6.39
N PRO A 709 -31.28 -26.55 -5.38
CA PRO A 709 -32.23 -25.44 -5.52
C PRO A 709 -31.70 -24.17 -6.22
N ASP A 710 -30.39 -23.88 -6.14
CA ASP A 710 -29.75 -22.76 -6.88
C ASP A 710 -29.83 -22.92 -8.40
N LYS A 711 -29.89 -24.17 -8.87
CA LYS A 711 -29.94 -24.51 -10.30
C LYS A 711 -31.38 -24.65 -10.80
N LEU A 712 -32.32 -24.97 -9.90
CA LEU A 712 -33.77 -24.99 -10.15
C LEU A 712 -34.30 -23.59 -10.51
N ALA A 713 -33.78 -22.55 -9.84
CA ALA A 713 -34.11 -21.13 -10.04
C ALA A 713 -33.93 -20.67 -11.48
N LYS A 714 -32.80 -21.02 -12.08
CA LYS A 714 -32.47 -20.64 -13.45
C LYS A 714 -33.33 -21.36 -14.48
N LEU A 715 -33.67 -22.62 -14.22
CA LEU A 715 -34.43 -23.49 -15.12
C LEU A 715 -35.92 -23.20 -15.17
N TYR A 716 -36.50 -22.90 -14.02
CA TYR A 716 -37.90 -22.50 -13.95
C TYR A 716 -38.15 -21.14 -14.63
N THR A 717 -37.16 -20.24 -14.55
CA THR A 717 -37.15 -18.95 -15.27
C THR A 717 -37.15 -19.16 -16.79
N GLU A 718 -36.41 -20.14 -17.31
CA GLU A 718 -36.38 -20.45 -18.75
C GLU A 718 -37.62 -21.20 -19.25
N TYR A 719 -38.25 -22.05 -18.42
CA TYR A 719 -39.51 -22.74 -18.71
C TYR A 719 -40.70 -21.78 -18.78
N SER A 720 -40.85 -20.91 -17.79
CA SER A 720 -41.94 -19.91 -17.72
C SER A 720 -41.91 -18.88 -18.86
N LEU A 721 -40.78 -18.67 -19.53
CA LEU A 721 -40.67 -17.81 -20.72
C LEU A 721 -41.22 -18.44 -22.02
N ARG A 722 -41.43 -19.77 -22.04
CA ARG A 722 -41.79 -20.53 -23.25
C ARG A 722 -43.24 -20.98 -23.29
N ASP A 723 -43.84 -21.25 -22.14
CA ASP A 723 -45.23 -21.71 -22.01
C ASP A 723 -46.15 -20.59 -21.52
N ILE A 724 -47.46 -20.69 -21.79
CA ILE A 724 -48.43 -19.71 -21.30
C ILE A 724 -48.47 -19.83 -19.77
N TYR A 725 -48.11 -18.75 -19.10
CA TYR A 725 -48.09 -18.66 -17.65
C TYR A 725 -49.47 -18.99 -17.06
N ASP A 726 -49.55 -20.09 -16.30
CA ASP A 726 -50.73 -20.50 -15.54
C ASP A 726 -50.43 -20.45 -14.04
N TYR A 727 -51.01 -19.46 -13.38
CA TYR A 727 -50.75 -19.12 -11.99
C TYR A 727 -51.12 -20.26 -11.03
N GLU A 728 -52.28 -20.90 -11.22
CA GLU A 728 -52.76 -21.99 -10.36
C GLU A 728 -51.86 -23.23 -10.44
N THR A 729 -51.28 -23.51 -11.62
CA THR A 729 -50.32 -24.60 -11.80
C THR A 729 -48.93 -24.27 -11.26
N HIS A 730 -48.47 -23.02 -11.36
CA HIS A 730 -47.21 -22.55 -10.73
C HIS A 730 -47.27 -22.74 -9.22
N VAL A 731 -48.36 -22.30 -8.59
CA VAL A 731 -48.57 -22.43 -7.14
C VAL A 731 -48.58 -23.90 -6.72
N ARG A 732 -49.33 -24.76 -7.43
CA ARG A 732 -49.37 -26.21 -7.13
C ARG A 732 -48.01 -26.91 -7.23
N ILE A 733 -47.14 -26.51 -8.17
CA ILE A 733 -45.76 -27.03 -8.29
C ILE A 733 -44.88 -26.54 -7.13
N GLY A 734 -45.04 -25.29 -6.72
CA GLY A 734 -44.38 -24.74 -5.53
C GLY A 734 -44.78 -25.48 -4.26
N GLU A 735 -46.08 -25.74 -4.07
CA GLU A 735 -46.63 -26.47 -2.92
C GLU A 735 -46.17 -27.93 -2.88
N GLU A 736 -46.02 -28.62 -4.02
CA GLU A 736 -45.46 -29.99 -4.07
C GLU A 736 -43.95 -30.05 -3.81
N LEU A 737 -43.18 -29.03 -4.24
CA LEU A 737 -41.74 -28.91 -3.94
C LEU A 737 -41.49 -28.52 -2.47
N GLU A 738 -42.38 -27.72 -1.89
CA GLU A 738 -42.39 -27.35 -0.48
C GLU A 738 -42.77 -28.55 0.41
N ALA A 739 -43.81 -29.32 0.05
CA ALA A 739 -44.21 -30.54 0.76
C ALA A 739 -43.11 -31.63 0.78
N ARG A 740 -42.13 -31.54 -0.15
CA ARG A 740 -40.94 -32.42 -0.24
C ARG A 740 -39.67 -31.81 0.36
N GLY A 741 -39.73 -30.60 0.91
CA GLY A 741 -38.61 -29.91 1.58
C GLY A 741 -37.53 -29.38 0.62
N ALA A 742 -37.84 -29.20 -0.65
CA ALA A 742 -36.88 -28.84 -1.70
C ALA A 742 -36.94 -27.36 -2.13
N LEU A 743 -37.76 -26.53 -1.47
CA LEU A 743 -37.96 -25.11 -1.79
C LEU A 743 -37.25 -24.18 -0.77
N PRO A 744 -36.24 -23.37 -1.17
CA PRO A 744 -35.41 -22.52 -0.29
C PRO A 744 -36.04 -21.18 0.13
N SER A 745 -35.66 -20.67 1.32
CA SER A 745 -36.13 -19.39 1.90
C SER A 745 -35.13 -18.21 1.83
N SER A 746 -33.90 -18.43 1.34
CA SER A 746 -32.81 -17.43 1.25
C SER A 746 -32.64 -16.78 -0.14
N PHE A 747 -33.31 -17.32 -1.17
CA PHE A 747 -33.38 -16.79 -2.53
C PHE A 747 -34.63 -17.37 -3.23
N MET A 748 -35.17 -16.70 -4.24
CA MET A 748 -36.37 -17.15 -4.94
C MET A 748 -36.03 -18.14 -6.05
N SER A 749 -36.49 -19.39 -5.92
CA SER A 749 -36.10 -20.52 -6.79
C SER A 749 -37.13 -20.96 -7.82
N LEU A 750 -38.34 -20.39 -7.81
CA LEU A 750 -39.35 -20.54 -8.85
C LEU A 750 -39.70 -19.16 -9.42
N ALA A 751 -38.68 -18.41 -9.84
CA ALA A 751 -38.84 -17.09 -10.41
C ALA A 751 -39.33 -17.20 -11.87
N PRO A 752 -40.47 -16.61 -12.24
CA PRO A 752 -40.93 -16.61 -13.62
C PRO A 752 -40.13 -15.58 -14.44
N GLY A 753 -39.74 -15.94 -15.66
CA GLY A 753 -39.06 -15.00 -16.55
C GLY A 753 -40.02 -13.95 -17.11
N SER A 754 -39.50 -12.80 -17.53
CA SER A 754 -40.32 -11.72 -18.07
C SER A 754 -40.45 -11.81 -19.60
N HIS A 755 -41.67 -11.93 -20.12
CA HIS A 755 -41.92 -11.92 -21.56
C HIS A 755 -41.81 -10.53 -22.20
N HIS A 756 -41.64 -9.46 -21.40
CA HIS A 756 -41.46 -8.11 -21.90
C HIS A 756 -39.96 -7.87 -22.17
N PRO A 757 -39.54 -7.50 -23.40
CA PRO A 757 -38.12 -7.45 -23.81
C PRO A 757 -37.25 -6.42 -23.06
N ASP A 758 -37.87 -5.58 -22.23
CA ASP A 758 -37.25 -4.49 -21.46
C ASP A 758 -36.94 -4.86 -20.00
N VAL A 759 -37.25 -6.08 -19.55
CA VAL A 759 -37.01 -6.52 -18.18
C VAL A 759 -35.96 -7.62 -18.19
N TRP A 760 -34.71 -7.26 -17.86
CA TRP A 760 -33.59 -8.20 -17.83
C TRP A 760 -33.41 -8.79 -16.42
N HIS A 761 -33.40 -10.12 -16.37
CA HIS A 761 -33.40 -10.92 -15.15
C HIS A 761 -32.20 -11.87 -14.99
N ASP A 762 -31.21 -11.84 -15.91
CA ASP A 762 -30.18 -12.89 -16.02
C ASP A 762 -28.74 -12.41 -16.35
N VAL A 763 -28.19 -11.37 -15.71
CA VAL A 763 -26.85 -10.85 -16.04
C VAL A 763 -25.81 -10.94 -14.90
N ASN A 764 -24.67 -11.62 -15.18
CA ASN A 764 -23.43 -11.62 -14.37
C ASN A 764 -22.21 -11.26 -15.28
N ARG A 765 -21.23 -10.49 -14.78
CA ARG A 765 -20.22 -9.67 -15.54
C ARG A 765 -18.73 -10.10 -15.38
N MET A 766 -17.68 -9.63 -16.11
CA MET A 766 -17.33 -8.96 -17.41
C MET A 766 -15.76 -8.78 -17.47
N LEU A 767 -15.19 -8.37 -18.63
CA LEU A 767 -13.76 -8.12 -18.94
C LEU A 767 -13.48 -6.62 -19.29
N THR A 768 -12.62 -5.87 -18.54
CA THR A 768 -11.94 -4.58 -18.95
C THR A 768 -10.50 -4.37 -18.37
N LEU A 769 -9.67 -3.46 -18.94
CA LEU A 769 -8.29 -3.11 -18.50
C LEU A 769 -8.22 -2.36 -17.15
N ASN A 770 -9.23 -1.53 -16.85
CA ASN A 770 -9.42 -0.94 -15.51
C ASN A 770 -10.16 -1.87 -14.54
N GLY A 771 -10.99 -2.80 -15.04
CA GLY A 771 -11.59 -3.87 -14.23
C GLY A 771 -10.56 -4.85 -13.66
N GLU A 772 -9.37 -4.92 -14.26
CA GLU A 772 -8.20 -5.65 -13.76
C GLU A 772 -7.33 -4.84 -12.78
N GLN A 773 -7.41 -3.50 -12.75
CA GLN A 773 -6.69 -2.68 -11.75
C GLN A 773 -7.39 -2.65 -10.38
N THR A 774 -8.73 -2.54 -10.34
CA THR A 774 -9.45 -2.51 -9.04
C THR A 774 -9.50 -3.88 -8.35
N LYS A 775 -9.16 -4.98 -9.04
CA LYS A 775 -8.97 -6.31 -8.44
C LYS A 775 -7.52 -6.61 -8.02
N LYS A 776 -6.60 -5.66 -8.24
CA LYS A 776 -5.17 -5.75 -7.87
C LYS A 776 -4.71 -4.41 -7.30
N GLY A 777 -5.31 -3.99 -6.18
CA GLY A 777 -4.98 -2.76 -5.46
C GLY A 777 -3.48 -2.46 -5.45
N LEU A 778 -3.13 -1.19 -5.62
CA LEU A 778 -1.76 -0.70 -5.57
C LEU A 778 -1.12 -1.02 -4.21
N GLU A 779 -0.48 -2.18 -4.16
CA GLU A 779 0.89 -2.27 -3.67
C GLU A 779 1.69 -3.32 -4.47
N ASN A 780 2.89 -2.88 -4.87
CA ASN A 780 4.07 -3.57 -5.37
C ASN A 780 3.93 -4.66 -6.44
N HIS A 781 4.71 -4.49 -7.50
CA HIS A 781 4.95 -5.42 -8.60
C HIS A 781 4.94 -6.90 -8.14
N ILE A 782 4.09 -7.73 -8.76
CA ILE A 782 3.92 -9.17 -8.47
C ILE A 782 4.81 -10.01 -9.40
N CYS A 783 5.93 -10.51 -8.89
CA CYS A 783 7.00 -11.09 -9.71
C CYS A 783 7.79 -12.18 -8.94
N LEU A 784 8.43 -13.12 -9.64
CA LEU A 784 9.40 -14.03 -9.03
C LEU A 784 10.80 -13.46 -9.14
N ALA A 785 11.67 -13.74 -8.19
CA ALA A 785 13.07 -13.38 -8.30
C ALA A 785 13.72 -14.12 -9.48
N ARG A 786 14.75 -13.51 -10.07
CA ARG A 786 15.63 -14.16 -11.04
C ARG A 786 16.08 -15.53 -10.51
N ASP A 787 16.25 -16.48 -11.42
CA ASP A 787 16.63 -17.87 -11.16
C ASP A 787 15.56 -18.78 -10.54
N SER A 788 14.38 -18.24 -10.20
CA SER A 788 13.23 -19.07 -9.80
C SER A 788 12.88 -20.08 -10.89
N ARG A 789 12.71 -21.36 -10.53
CA ARG A 789 12.51 -22.45 -11.51
C ARG A 789 11.03 -22.63 -11.90
N VAL A 790 10.73 -22.52 -13.19
CA VAL A 790 9.41 -22.76 -13.78
C VAL A 790 9.38 -24.10 -14.50
N LEU A 791 8.33 -24.89 -14.29
CA LEU A 791 8.16 -26.18 -14.95
C LEU A 791 7.58 -26.01 -16.37
N THR A 792 8.37 -26.36 -17.37
CA THR A 792 7.99 -26.36 -18.80
C THR A 792 7.85 -27.79 -19.35
N LYS A 793 6.95 -28.00 -20.33
CA LYS A 793 6.75 -29.30 -20.99
C LYS A 793 7.98 -29.69 -21.82
N GLU A 794 8.58 -28.72 -22.50
CA GLU A 794 9.64 -28.93 -23.49
C GLU A 794 11.03 -29.07 -22.88
N ARG A 795 11.29 -28.43 -21.74
CA ARG A 795 12.64 -28.35 -21.14
C ARG A 795 12.70 -28.67 -19.65
N GLY A 796 11.59 -29.10 -19.04
CA GLY A 796 11.53 -29.36 -17.60
C GLY A 796 11.65 -28.06 -16.79
N TYR A 797 12.36 -28.09 -15.66
CA TYR A 797 12.55 -26.89 -14.83
C TYR A 797 13.57 -25.93 -15.47
N VAL A 798 13.11 -24.72 -15.80
CA VAL A 798 13.91 -23.67 -16.45
C VAL A 798 13.91 -22.42 -15.55
N PRO A 799 15.02 -21.70 -15.40
CA PRO A 799 15.03 -20.39 -14.76
C PRO A 799 14.01 -19.46 -15.41
N ILE A 800 13.23 -18.70 -14.63
CA ILE A 800 12.12 -17.90 -15.14
C ILE A 800 12.54 -16.93 -16.26
N GLN A 801 13.74 -16.36 -16.19
CA GLN A 801 14.27 -15.46 -17.21
C GLN A 801 14.61 -16.16 -18.55
N ASP A 802 14.82 -17.47 -18.52
CA ASP A 802 15.26 -18.28 -19.65
C ASP A 802 14.12 -19.09 -20.29
N VAL A 803 12.91 -18.99 -19.74
CA VAL A 803 11.67 -19.55 -20.34
C VAL A 803 11.43 -18.85 -21.68
N ARG A 804 10.98 -19.59 -22.69
CA ARG A 804 10.76 -19.05 -24.04
C ARG A 804 9.27 -18.92 -24.33
N VAL A 805 8.92 -17.88 -25.07
CA VAL A 805 7.56 -17.74 -25.63
C VAL A 805 7.26 -18.92 -26.55
N GLY A 806 6.06 -19.48 -26.43
CA GLY A 806 5.62 -20.70 -27.11
C GLY A 806 5.81 -22.00 -26.31
N GLU A 807 6.67 -22.01 -25.28
CA GLU A 807 6.82 -23.18 -24.39
C GLU A 807 5.59 -23.36 -23.51
N HIS A 808 5.30 -24.58 -23.09
CA HIS A 808 4.11 -24.86 -22.28
C HIS A 808 4.46 -24.99 -20.82
N THR A 809 3.68 -24.36 -19.95
CA THR A 809 3.79 -24.51 -18.49
C THR A 809 2.52 -25.11 -17.89
N LEU A 810 2.67 -25.81 -16.77
CA LEU A 810 1.58 -26.46 -16.06
C LEU A 810 0.79 -25.44 -15.23
N THR A 811 -0.53 -25.40 -15.40
CA THR A 811 -1.42 -24.40 -14.79
C THR A 811 -2.16 -24.93 -13.55
N HIS A 812 -2.84 -24.05 -12.81
CA HIS A 812 -3.73 -24.43 -11.70
C HIS A 812 -4.87 -25.38 -12.10
N MET A 813 -5.19 -25.49 -13.39
CA MET A 813 -6.17 -26.46 -13.90
C MET A 813 -5.55 -27.84 -14.18
N GLY A 814 -4.24 -28.02 -14.03
CA GLY A 814 -3.57 -29.31 -14.26
C GLY A 814 -3.35 -29.61 -15.75
N ARG A 815 -3.30 -28.57 -16.60
CA ARG A 815 -3.11 -28.70 -18.06
C ARG A 815 -1.93 -27.86 -18.53
N TRP A 816 -1.35 -28.25 -19.67
CA TRP A 816 -0.28 -27.52 -20.33
C TRP A 816 -0.84 -26.35 -21.13
N ARG A 817 -0.27 -25.15 -20.95
CA ARG A 817 -0.65 -23.96 -21.71
C ARG A 817 0.57 -23.16 -22.17
N PRO A 818 0.52 -22.61 -23.40
CA PRO A 818 1.66 -21.90 -23.97
C PRO A 818 1.94 -20.59 -23.22
N VAL A 819 3.22 -20.31 -23.02
CA VAL A 819 3.77 -19.05 -22.52
C VAL A 819 3.68 -18.04 -23.65
N LEU A 820 2.95 -16.96 -23.42
CA LEU A 820 2.71 -15.87 -24.35
C LEU A 820 3.75 -14.76 -24.22
N ALA A 821 4.38 -14.59 -23.05
CA ALA A 821 5.41 -13.58 -22.81
C ALA A 821 6.30 -13.95 -21.62
N VAL A 822 7.56 -13.51 -21.67
CA VAL A 822 8.54 -13.57 -20.57
C VAL A 822 9.10 -12.17 -20.38
N ARG A 823 9.01 -11.62 -19.17
CA ARG A 823 9.38 -10.21 -18.91
C ARG A 823 10.16 -10.07 -17.61
N LYS A 824 11.26 -9.31 -17.66
CA LYS A 824 11.87 -8.71 -16.47
C LYS A 824 11.01 -7.55 -15.98
N THR A 825 10.59 -7.61 -14.73
CA THR A 825 9.57 -6.73 -14.14
C THR A 825 10.16 -5.63 -13.25
N ALA A 826 11.32 -5.86 -12.63
CA ALA A 826 12.07 -4.83 -11.91
C ALA A 826 13.56 -5.19 -11.86
N ASP A 827 14.44 -4.18 -11.88
CA ASP A 827 15.87 -4.33 -11.61
C ASP A 827 16.13 -4.61 -10.11
N SER A 828 15.30 -4.06 -9.23
CA SER A 828 15.34 -4.25 -7.78
C SER A 828 13.94 -4.09 -7.20
N ALA A 829 13.39 -5.13 -6.57
CA ALA A 829 12.10 -5.10 -5.88
C ALA A 829 12.18 -5.88 -4.56
N ASP A 830 11.44 -5.42 -3.54
CA ASP A 830 11.34 -6.15 -2.27
C ASP A 830 10.76 -7.54 -2.50
N VAL A 831 11.42 -8.55 -1.93
CA VAL A 831 11.06 -9.96 -2.06
C VAL A 831 10.96 -10.65 -0.71
N VAL A 832 10.13 -11.68 -0.64
CA VAL A 832 10.03 -12.64 0.46
C VAL A 832 10.45 -14.02 -0.04
N THR A 833 11.00 -14.84 0.85
CA THR A 833 11.23 -16.26 0.61
C THR A 833 10.16 -17.07 1.31
N LEU A 834 9.39 -17.82 0.52
CA LEU A 834 8.35 -18.73 0.97
C LEU A 834 8.90 -20.15 1.04
N ARG A 835 8.71 -20.81 2.19
CA ARG A 835 9.05 -22.23 2.40
C ARG A 835 7.82 -23.06 2.75
N ALA A 836 7.70 -24.21 2.13
CA ALA A 836 6.67 -25.22 2.41
C ALA A 836 7.26 -26.62 2.22
N GLN A 837 6.54 -27.67 2.65
CA GLN A 837 7.01 -29.04 2.43
C GLN A 837 7.16 -29.34 0.93
N GLY A 838 8.39 -29.57 0.47
CA GLY A 838 8.67 -29.77 -0.97
C GLY A 838 8.74 -28.47 -1.78
N VAL A 839 8.81 -27.31 -1.10
CA VAL A 839 9.12 -25.99 -1.66
C VAL A 839 10.32 -25.45 -0.87
N PRO A 840 11.56 -25.67 -1.37
CA PRO A 840 12.79 -25.43 -0.60
C PRO A 840 13.04 -23.97 -0.19
N GLY A 841 12.39 -23.02 -0.87
CA GLY A 841 12.57 -21.59 -0.69
C GLY A 841 12.45 -20.88 -2.02
N ILE A 842 11.21 -20.55 -2.41
CA ILE A 842 10.94 -19.77 -3.61
C ILE A 842 10.93 -18.29 -3.23
N THR A 843 11.64 -17.47 -4.00
CA THR A 843 11.77 -16.03 -3.73
C THR A 843 10.92 -15.25 -4.72
N LEU A 844 10.03 -14.41 -4.19
CA LEU A 844 9.05 -13.67 -4.96
C LEU A 844 8.61 -12.43 -4.19
N THR A 845 7.97 -11.50 -4.89
CA THR A 845 7.46 -10.27 -4.27
C THR A 845 6.35 -10.59 -3.26
N PRO A 846 6.25 -9.88 -2.11
CA PRO A 846 5.27 -10.17 -1.04
C PRO A 846 3.82 -10.28 -1.52
N THR A 847 3.47 -9.54 -2.57
CA THR A 847 2.11 -9.44 -3.11
C THR A 847 1.79 -10.54 -4.13
N HIS A 848 2.74 -11.43 -4.47
CA HIS A 848 2.54 -12.42 -5.52
C HIS A 848 1.49 -13.45 -5.13
N LYS A 849 0.52 -13.72 -6.00
CA LYS A 849 -0.60 -14.60 -5.66
C LYS A 849 -0.25 -16.08 -5.85
N ILE A 850 -0.47 -16.86 -4.81
CA ILE A 850 -0.27 -18.31 -4.73
C ILE A 850 -1.64 -19.00 -4.69
N TRP A 851 -1.75 -20.17 -5.32
CA TRP A 851 -2.96 -21.00 -5.25
C TRP A 851 -3.01 -21.74 -3.90
N THR A 852 -3.96 -21.34 -3.04
CA THR A 852 -3.92 -21.61 -1.58
C THR A 852 -5.30 -22.02 -1.04
N ARG A 853 -5.34 -22.91 -0.04
CA ARG A 853 -6.50 -23.19 0.81
C ARG A 853 -6.29 -22.56 2.19
N GLN A 854 -7.09 -21.55 2.54
CA GLN A 854 -6.90 -20.75 3.75
C GLN A 854 -7.53 -21.37 5.01
N VAL A 855 -6.71 -21.51 6.06
CA VAL A 855 -7.10 -22.14 7.33
C VAL A 855 -6.50 -21.48 8.57
N SER A 856 -5.76 -20.38 8.42
CA SER A 856 -5.24 -19.61 9.55
C SER A 856 -6.34 -19.26 10.57
N GLY A 857 -6.05 -19.48 11.86
CA GLY A 857 -6.98 -19.23 12.97
C GLY A 857 -8.10 -20.26 13.19
N LYS A 858 -8.23 -21.32 12.36
CA LYS A 858 -9.27 -22.35 12.53
C LYS A 858 -8.82 -23.52 13.40
N LYS A 859 -9.71 -24.03 14.26
CA LYS A 859 -9.49 -25.30 14.99
C LYS A 859 -9.54 -26.48 14.01
N ARG A 860 -8.59 -27.42 14.08
CA ARG A 860 -8.44 -28.57 13.14
C ARG A 860 -8.16 -28.11 11.69
N GLU A 861 -7.04 -27.40 11.53
CA GLU A 861 -6.61 -26.79 10.26
C GLU A 861 -6.64 -27.73 9.05
N ARG A 862 -6.28 -29.02 9.19
CA ARG A 862 -6.32 -29.98 8.08
C ARG A 862 -7.74 -30.27 7.59
N ASP A 863 -8.66 -30.56 8.51
CA ASP A 863 -10.06 -30.83 8.17
C ASP A 863 -10.71 -29.58 7.55
N ALA A 864 -10.34 -28.40 8.05
CA ALA A 864 -10.75 -27.14 7.45
C ALA A 864 -10.16 -26.94 6.04
N ALA A 865 -8.92 -27.37 5.81
CA ALA A 865 -8.25 -27.25 4.50
C ALA A 865 -8.86 -28.21 3.49
N GLU A 866 -9.10 -29.47 3.85
CA GLU A 866 -9.71 -30.48 2.96
C GLU A 866 -11.08 -30.04 2.44
N ASN A 867 -11.85 -29.30 3.25
CA ASN A 867 -13.16 -28.76 2.89
C ASN A 867 -13.14 -27.33 2.32
N ALA A 868 -12.00 -26.63 2.37
CA ALA A 868 -11.87 -25.27 1.87
C ALA A 868 -11.75 -25.25 0.34
N THR A 869 -12.47 -24.34 -0.31
CA THR A 869 -12.30 -24.04 -1.72
C THR A 869 -10.97 -23.30 -1.93
N PRO A 870 -10.10 -23.74 -2.85
CA PRO A 870 -8.88 -23.03 -3.20
C PRO A 870 -9.11 -21.62 -3.74
N GLU A 871 -8.23 -20.68 -3.40
CA GLU A 871 -8.26 -19.30 -3.88
C GLU A 871 -6.85 -18.72 -4.09
N TRP A 872 -6.77 -17.49 -4.60
CA TRP A 872 -5.51 -16.80 -4.90
C TRP A 872 -5.13 -15.84 -3.78
N VAL A 873 -4.11 -16.20 -2.99
CA VAL A 873 -3.71 -15.46 -1.78
C VAL A 873 -2.32 -14.84 -1.96
N PRO A 874 -2.06 -13.58 -1.53
CA PRO A 874 -0.74 -12.98 -1.58
C PRO A 874 0.31 -13.76 -0.78
N ALA A 875 1.54 -13.82 -1.27
CA ALA A 875 2.61 -14.61 -0.68
C ALA A 875 3.00 -14.20 0.75
N ALA A 876 2.82 -12.94 1.12
CA ALA A 876 3.02 -12.46 2.49
C ALA A 876 2.03 -13.08 3.49
N ASP A 877 0.85 -13.48 3.01
CA ASP A 877 -0.30 -13.83 3.85
C ASP A 877 -0.57 -15.35 3.93
N VAL A 878 0.23 -16.17 3.23
CA VAL A 878 0.01 -17.63 3.17
C VAL A 878 0.68 -18.41 4.30
N GLU A 879 1.34 -17.76 5.25
CA GLU A 879 1.99 -18.46 6.36
C GLU A 879 0.97 -19.26 7.20
N GLY A 880 1.23 -20.56 7.39
CA GLY A 880 0.31 -21.47 8.06
C GLY A 880 -0.81 -22.07 7.19
N ASP A 881 -1.03 -21.54 5.98
CA ASP A 881 -2.01 -22.06 5.01
C ASP A 881 -1.42 -23.21 4.15
N TYR A 882 -2.24 -23.78 3.25
CA TYR A 882 -1.84 -24.88 2.37
C TYR A 882 -1.75 -24.45 0.91
N VAL A 883 -0.60 -24.65 0.27
CA VAL A 883 -0.34 -24.35 -1.16
C VAL A 883 -0.32 -25.62 -2.01
N ASN A 884 -0.63 -25.50 -3.30
CA ASN A 884 -0.87 -26.67 -4.16
C ASN A 884 0.27 -26.98 -5.13
N LEU A 885 0.46 -28.28 -5.43
CA LEU A 885 1.20 -28.78 -6.59
C LEU A 885 0.37 -29.83 -7.33
N LYS A 886 0.09 -29.58 -8.61
CA LYS A 886 -0.52 -30.57 -9.50
C LYS A 886 0.53 -31.40 -10.22
N LEU A 887 0.20 -32.66 -10.47
CA LEU A 887 1.00 -33.49 -11.37
C LEU A 887 0.70 -33.10 -12.82
N PRO A 888 1.71 -33.10 -13.70
CA PRO A 888 1.46 -33.02 -15.13
C PRO A 888 0.55 -34.15 -15.62
N PRO A 889 -0.28 -33.90 -16.64
CA PRO A 889 -1.08 -34.95 -17.26
C PRO A 889 -0.16 -36.03 -17.87
N VAL A 890 -0.64 -37.28 -17.84
CA VAL A 890 0.07 -38.41 -18.43
C VAL A 890 0.00 -38.31 -19.95
N ASP A 891 1.17 -38.39 -20.58
CA ASP A 891 1.42 -38.34 -22.03
C ASP A 891 2.60 -39.31 -22.25
N ASP A 892 2.29 -40.59 -22.06
CA ASP A 892 3.21 -41.73 -22.16
C ASP A 892 2.60 -42.72 -23.15
N ASP A 893 3.22 -42.84 -24.31
CA ASP A 893 2.79 -43.75 -25.37
C ASP A 893 3.36 -45.17 -25.21
N GLY A 894 4.17 -45.40 -24.17
CA GLY A 894 4.82 -46.69 -23.92
C GLY A 894 5.91 -47.04 -24.95
N SER A 895 6.37 -46.07 -25.75
CA SER A 895 7.41 -46.28 -26.77
C SER A 895 8.76 -46.70 -26.17
N VAL A 896 9.05 -46.26 -24.95
CA VAL A 896 10.26 -46.59 -24.20
C VAL A 896 9.92 -47.57 -23.08
N ASP A 897 10.62 -48.71 -23.04
CA ASP A 897 10.37 -49.75 -22.05
C ASP A 897 10.83 -49.37 -20.64
N GLY A 898 10.24 -50.01 -19.63
CA GLY A 898 10.58 -49.78 -18.22
C GLY A 898 12.06 -50.03 -17.91
N ARG A 899 12.68 -51.01 -18.57
CA ARG A 899 14.12 -51.31 -18.45
C ARG A 899 14.98 -50.10 -18.84
N THR A 900 14.66 -49.44 -19.95
CA THR A 900 15.38 -48.23 -20.39
C THR A 900 15.19 -47.10 -19.38
N TRP A 901 13.98 -46.91 -18.84
CA TRP A 901 13.71 -45.91 -17.81
C TRP A 901 14.48 -46.17 -16.51
N TRP A 902 14.59 -47.42 -16.07
CA TRP A 902 15.43 -47.80 -14.94
C TRP A 902 16.90 -47.45 -15.17
N ILE A 903 17.43 -47.72 -16.37
CA ILE A 903 18.81 -47.38 -16.74
C ILE A 903 19.03 -45.86 -16.74
N VAL A 904 18.06 -45.08 -17.24
CA VAL A 904 18.09 -43.61 -17.19
C VAL A 904 18.11 -43.12 -15.74
N GLY A 905 17.30 -43.72 -14.86
CA GLY A 905 17.32 -43.46 -13.43
C GLY A 905 18.69 -43.72 -12.81
N ARG A 906 19.29 -44.88 -13.08
CA ARG A 906 20.63 -45.21 -12.57
C ARG A 906 21.72 -44.29 -13.13
N TRP A 907 21.59 -43.84 -14.38
CA TRP A 907 22.49 -42.85 -14.96
C TRP A 907 22.36 -41.47 -14.29
N LEU A 908 21.13 -41.06 -13.94
CA LEU A 908 20.92 -39.80 -13.22
C LEU A 908 21.60 -39.81 -11.85
N ALA A 909 21.67 -40.97 -11.18
CA ALA A 909 22.48 -41.16 -9.99
C ALA A 909 23.99 -41.20 -10.33
N ASP A 910 24.48 -42.33 -10.82
CA ASP A 910 25.94 -42.62 -10.89
C ASP A 910 26.56 -42.46 -12.29
N GLY A 911 25.78 -42.00 -13.26
CA GLY A 911 26.20 -41.83 -14.64
C GLY A 911 27.10 -40.61 -14.86
N HIS A 912 28.09 -40.76 -15.74
CA HIS A 912 28.89 -39.66 -16.29
C HIS A 912 29.29 -39.96 -17.74
N ARG A 913 29.92 -38.98 -18.41
CA ARG A 913 30.53 -39.18 -19.73
C ARG A 913 32.04 -39.26 -19.59
N ASP A 914 32.66 -40.23 -20.26
CA ASP A 914 34.12 -40.34 -20.31
C ASP A 914 34.74 -39.30 -21.28
N ALA A 915 36.07 -39.26 -21.35
CA ALA A 915 36.81 -38.32 -22.20
C ALA A 915 36.50 -38.46 -23.70
N HIS A 916 35.91 -39.58 -24.12
CA HIS A 916 35.50 -39.84 -25.50
C HIS A 916 33.99 -39.62 -25.71
N GLY A 917 33.29 -39.10 -24.69
CA GLY A 917 31.86 -38.77 -24.73
C GLY A 917 30.93 -39.97 -24.53
N ALA A 918 31.45 -41.16 -24.24
CA ALA A 918 30.64 -42.35 -24.01
C ALA A 918 29.98 -42.31 -22.62
N ALA A 919 28.73 -42.76 -22.52
CA ALA A 919 28.00 -42.84 -21.26
C ALA A 919 28.54 -44.01 -20.41
N VAL A 920 28.84 -43.73 -19.14
CA VAL A 920 29.42 -44.68 -18.19
C VAL A 920 28.65 -44.60 -16.89
N ILE A 921 28.23 -45.74 -16.34
CA ILE A 921 27.68 -45.85 -14.99
C ILE A 921 28.79 -46.41 -14.09
N SER A 922 29.01 -45.76 -12.94
CA SER A 922 29.92 -46.28 -11.91
C SER A 922 29.12 -46.98 -10.83
N CYS A 923 29.54 -48.16 -10.39
CA CYS A 923 28.89 -48.86 -9.28
C CYS A 923 29.92 -49.53 -8.37
N GLY A 924 29.48 -49.90 -7.17
CA GLY A 924 30.29 -50.68 -6.24
C GLY A 924 30.53 -52.10 -6.76
N ARG A 925 31.63 -52.73 -6.35
CA ARG A 925 31.96 -54.12 -6.75
C ARG A 925 30.85 -55.13 -6.46
N HIS A 926 30.05 -54.89 -5.43
CA HIS A 926 28.95 -55.76 -5.01
C HIS A 926 27.67 -55.58 -5.85
N GLU A 927 27.55 -54.47 -6.59
CA GLU A 927 26.38 -54.16 -7.43
C GLU A 927 26.58 -54.60 -8.90
N VAL A 928 27.78 -55.06 -9.27
CA VAL A 928 28.15 -55.33 -10.67
C VAL A 928 27.29 -56.42 -11.31
N GLU A 929 27.02 -57.49 -10.57
CA GLU A 929 26.25 -58.63 -11.08
C GLU A 929 24.80 -58.23 -11.39
N GLU A 930 24.17 -57.48 -10.48
CA GLU A 930 22.85 -56.89 -10.69
C GLU A 930 22.86 -55.90 -11.86
N MET A 931 23.85 -55.00 -11.91
CA MET A 931 23.99 -54.01 -12.97
C MET A 931 24.16 -54.66 -14.34
N LEU A 932 24.95 -55.74 -14.46
CA LEU A 932 25.11 -56.49 -15.69
C LEU A 932 23.84 -57.25 -16.08
N SER A 933 23.09 -57.76 -15.12
CA SER A 933 21.80 -58.41 -15.35
C SER A 933 20.79 -57.44 -15.97
N VAL A 934 20.68 -56.23 -15.41
CA VAL A 934 19.74 -55.21 -15.92
C VAL A 934 20.24 -54.58 -17.22
N LEU A 935 21.52 -54.25 -17.33
CA LEU A 935 22.09 -53.64 -18.55
C LEU A 935 22.19 -54.63 -19.73
N GLY A 936 22.36 -55.92 -19.48
CA GLY A 936 22.38 -56.98 -20.50
C GLY A 936 23.26 -56.64 -21.71
N ASP A 937 22.66 -56.63 -22.89
CA ASP A 937 23.30 -56.32 -24.18
C ASP A 937 23.81 -54.87 -24.32
N LEU A 938 23.32 -53.96 -23.48
CA LEU A 938 23.77 -52.57 -23.40
C LEU A 938 25.04 -52.42 -22.56
N ALA A 939 25.50 -53.43 -21.82
CA ALA A 939 26.74 -53.35 -21.05
C ALA A 939 27.98 -53.62 -21.92
N ALA A 940 28.97 -52.72 -21.89
CA ALA A 940 30.34 -53.06 -22.25
C ALA A 940 31.04 -53.81 -21.10
N LYS A 941 32.24 -54.34 -21.39
CA LYS A 941 33.05 -55.02 -20.38
C LYS A 941 33.32 -54.08 -19.18
N PRO A 942 32.99 -54.48 -17.94
CA PRO A 942 33.28 -53.68 -16.75
C PRO A 942 34.78 -53.45 -16.59
N VAL A 943 35.15 -52.25 -16.14
CA VAL A 943 36.54 -51.86 -15.88
C VAL A 943 36.67 -51.48 -14.40
N ASP A 944 37.57 -52.15 -13.67
CA ASP A 944 37.88 -51.79 -12.29
C ASP A 944 38.86 -50.61 -12.26
N THR A 945 38.45 -49.50 -11.65
CA THR A 945 39.26 -48.28 -11.51
C THR A 945 40.00 -48.21 -10.18
N GLY A 946 39.87 -49.24 -9.33
CA GLY A 946 40.39 -49.31 -7.97
C GLY A 946 39.37 -48.84 -6.92
N THR A 947 38.60 -47.78 -7.21
CA THR A 947 37.60 -47.21 -6.29
C THR A 947 36.15 -47.56 -6.64
N ALA A 948 35.87 -47.85 -7.90
CA ALA A 948 34.56 -48.25 -8.41
C ALA A 948 34.70 -49.10 -9.68
N ILE A 949 33.64 -49.82 -10.03
CA ILE A 949 33.55 -50.51 -11.32
C ILE A 949 32.82 -49.60 -12.29
N GLN A 950 33.42 -49.36 -13.45
CA GLN A 950 32.84 -48.55 -14.51
C GLN A 950 32.32 -49.44 -15.63
N ILE A 951 31.05 -49.27 -15.98
CA ILE A 951 30.39 -49.98 -17.09
C ILE A 951 30.00 -48.96 -18.14
N ARG A 952 30.64 -49.04 -19.31
CA ARG A 952 30.28 -48.20 -20.46
C ARG A 952 29.00 -48.75 -21.10
N LEU A 953 28.06 -47.86 -21.38
CA LEU A 953 26.81 -48.18 -22.05
C LEU A 953 27.02 -48.24 -23.56
N ARG A 954 26.58 -49.34 -24.16
CA ARG A 954 26.44 -49.55 -25.60
C ARG A 954 25.01 -49.25 -25.96
N ASP A 955 24.82 -48.42 -26.97
CA ASP A 955 23.49 -48.12 -27.49
C ASP A 955 23.53 -48.15 -29.02
N PRO A 956 23.38 -49.34 -29.62
CA PRO A 956 23.44 -49.49 -31.07
C PRO A 956 22.22 -48.86 -31.79
N ARG A 957 21.11 -48.60 -31.08
CA ARG A 957 19.89 -48.01 -31.64
C ARG A 957 19.82 -46.49 -31.46
N GLY A 958 20.62 -45.92 -30.55
CA GLY A 958 20.74 -44.48 -30.32
C GLY A 958 19.62 -43.89 -29.45
N GLU A 959 18.64 -44.70 -29.04
CA GLU A 959 17.47 -44.29 -28.28
C GLU A 959 17.84 -43.90 -26.83
N LEU A 960 18.58 -44.77 -26.13
CA LEU A 960 19.07 -44.49 -24.77
C LEU A 960 19.99 -43.27 -24.78
N ARG A 961 20.89 -43.16 -25.75
CA ARG A 961 21.80 -42.02 -25.91
C ARG A 961 21.04 -40.71 -26.03
N THR A 962 19.96 -40.69 -26.81
CA THR A 962 19.11 -39.51 -26.99
C THR A 962 18.49 -39.06 -25.66
N ILE A 963 17.95 -40.00 -24.88
CA ILE A 963 17.36 -39.69 -23.57
C ILE A 963 18.44 -39.21 -22.59
N LEU A 964 19.62 -39.85 -22.58
CA LEU A 964 20.74 -39.44 -21.71
C LEU A 964 21.32 -38.07 -22.09
N ASP A 965 21.21 -37.65 -23.36
CA ASP A 965 21.60 -36.30 -23.79
C ASP A 965 20.63 -35.23 -23.27
N GLU A 966 19.35 -35.57 -23.03
CA GLU A 966 18.34 -34.68 -22.42
C GLU A 966 18.47 -34.54 -20.90
N CYS A 967 19.24 -35.41 -20.24
CA CYS A 967 19.35 -35.42 -18.78
C CYS A 967 20.40 -34.43 -18.23
N GLY A 968 20.97 -33.58 -19.07
CA GLY A 968 22.00 -32.59 -18.71
C GLY A 968 23.42 -33.15 -18.57
N ARG A 969 24.40 -32.31 -18.22
CA ARG A 969 25.83 -32.69 -18.09
C ARG A 969 26.42 -32.16 -16.79
N GLY A 970 27.34 -32.94 -16.22
CA GLY A 970 28.00 -32.61 -14.95
C GLY A 970 27.05 -32.73 -13.75
N VAL A 971 27.61 -32.87 -12.54
CA VAL A 971 26.82 -33.19 -11.34
C VAL A 971 25.79 -32.10 -10.98
N THR A 972 26.09 -30.83 -11.27
CA THR A 972 25.17 -29.70 -11.00
C THR A 972 24.15 -29.46 -12.10
N GLY A 973 24.40 -29.95 -13.32
CA GLY A 973 23.55 -29.74 -14.49
C GLY A 973 22.62 -30.91 -14.79
N LYS A 974 22.70 -32.02 -14.04
CA LYS A 974 21.78 -33.16 -14.20
C LYS A 974 20.35 -32.73 -13.90
N HIS A 975 19.39 -33.17 -14.70
CA HIS A 975 17.95 -32.95 -14.49
C HIS A 975 17.16 -34.09 -15.14
N LEU A 976 15.88 -34.23 -14.77
CA LEU A 976 15.01 -35.18 -15.46
C LEU A 976 14.81 -34.76 -16.92
N PRO A 977 14.79 -35.72 -17.87
CA PRO A 977 14.47 -35.40 -19.24
C PRO A 977 12.99 -34.94 -19.32
N PRO A 978 12.63 -33.99 -20.20
CA PRO A 978 11.30 -33.36 -20.20
C PRO A 978 10.14 -34.36 -20.29
N ARG A 979 10.32 -35.40 -21.11
CA ARG A 979 9.35 -36.51 -21.27
C ARG A 979 9.11 -37.31 -19.98
N ALA A 980 10.03 -37.30 -19.00
CA ALA A 980 9.85 -38.00 -17.73
C ALA A 980 8.69 -37.40 -16.89
N PHE A 981 8.39 -36.12 -17.06
CA PHE A 981 7.34 -35.44 -16.31
C PHE A 981 5.92 -35.91 -16.69
N THR A 982 5.74 -36.58 -17.82
CA THR A 982 4.44 -37.05 -18.32
C THR A 982 4.31 -38.58 -18.35
N LEU A 983 5.29 -39.33 -17.81
CA LEU A 983 5.26 -40.79 -17.75
C LEU A 983 4.05 -41.36 -17.01
N SER A 984 3.61 -42.54 -17.44
CA SER A 984 2.69 -43.38 -16.68
C SER A 984 3.26 -43.72 -15.30
N LYS A 985 2.39 -44.13 -14.37
CA LYS A 985 2.82 -44.51 -13.01
C LYS A 985 3.89 -45.61 -13.03
N ASP A 986 3.76 -46.57 -13.93
CA ASP A 986 4.66 -47.73 -14.02
C ASP A 986 6.04 -47.32 -14.54
N ASN A 987 6.12 -46.60 -15.67
CA ASN A 987 7.39 -46.12 -16.22
C ASN A 987 8.08 -45.07 -15.31
N ALA A 988 7.28 -44.20 -14.67
CA ALA A 988 7.79 -43.29 -13.64
C ALA A 988 8.37 -44.07 -12.44
N GLY A 989 7.76 -45.19 -12.09
CA GLY A 989 8.21 -46.11 -11.04
C GLY A 989 9.56 -46.74 -11.37
N GLU A 990 9.76 -47.22 -12.59
CA GLU A 990 11.03 -47.79 -13.04
C GLU A 990 12.16 -46.76 -13.04
N LEU A 991 11.90 -45.53 -13.54
CA LEU A 991 12.88 -44.43 -13.49
C LEU A 991 13.26 -44.10 -12.04
N LEU A 992 12.26 -43.93 -11.17
CA LEU A 992 12.49 -43.61 -9.76
C LEU A 992 13.27 -44.73 -9.06
N SER A 993 12.91 -46.00 -9.31
CA SER A 993 13.60 -47.18 -8.77
C SER A 993 15.08 -47.21 -9.17
N GLY A 994 15.38 -46.99 -10.46
CA GLY A 994 16.76 -46.93 -10.95
C GLY A 994 17.57 -45.81 -10.31
N TYR A 995 16.97 -44.63 -10.10
CA TYR A 995 17.63 -43.52 -9.41
C TYR A 995 17.89 -43.83 -7.92
N LEU A 996 16.89 -44.39 -7.22
CA LEU A 996 17.02 -44.76 -5.81
C LEU A 996 18.01 -45.92 -5.58
N ALA A 997 18.18 -46.81 -6.56
CA ALA A 997 19.17 -47.87 -6.48
C ALA A 997 20.61 -47.31 -6.41
N GLY A 998 20.89 -46.15 -7.02
CA GLY A 998 22.20 -45.49 -6.95
C GLY A 998 22.33 -44.52 -5.78
N ASP A 999 21.52 -43.46 -5.78
CA ASP A 999 21.63 -42.33 -4.85
C ASP A 999 20.58 -42.36 -3.72
N GLY A 1000 19.78 -43.42 -3.62
CA GLY A 1000 18.74 -43.57 -2.61
C GLY A 1000 19.23 -44.28 -1.35
N HIS A 1001 18.82 -43.77 -0.20
CA HIS A 1001 18.99 -44.41 1.10
C HIS A 1001 17.62 -44.69 1.70
N TYR A 1002 17.30 -45.98 1.87
CA TYR A 1002 16.08 -46.43 2.51
C TYR A 1002 16.27 -46.64 4.01
N ASN A 1003 15.42 -46.00 4.81
CA ASN A 1003 15.35 -46.26 6.25
C ASN A 1003 14.19 -47.24 6.55
N PRO A 1004 14.48 -48.51 6.89
CA PRO A 1004 13.44 -49.53 7.07
C PRO A 1004 12.58 -49.29 8.31
N ILE A 1005 13.12 -48.63 9.35
CA ILE A 1005 12.38 -48.32 10.59
C ILE A 1005 11.34 -47.24 10.31
N ARG A 1006 11.72 -46.23 9.52
CA ARG A 1006 10.83 -45.11 9.18
C ARG A 1006 10.04 -45.34 7.90
N GLN A 1007 10.29 -46.41 7.15
CA GLN A 1007 9.73 -46.69 5.82
C GLN A 1007 9.82 -45.46 4.92
N ARG A 1008 11.02 -44.89 4.83
CA ARG A 1008 11.24 -43.58 4.20
C ARG A 1008 12.49 -43.63 3.34
N TRP A 1009 12.36 -43.15 2.11
CA TRP A 1009 13.47 -42.90 1.21
C TRP A 1009 14.06 -41.52 1.45
N SER A 1010 15.37 -41.42 1.33
CA SER A 1010 16.11 -40.16 1.35
C SER A 1010 17.21 -40.19 0.29
N THR A 1011 17.46 -39.06 -0.36
CA THR A 1011 18.50 -38.91 -1.38
C THR A 1011 19.03 -37.49 -1.33
N SER A 1012 20.28 -37.29 -1.74
CA SER A 1012 20.89 -35.98 -1.79
C SER A 1012 21.57 -35.75 -3.13
N SER A 1013 21.44 -34.54 -3.67
CA SER A 1013 22.10 -34.14 -4.91
C SER A 1013 22.48 -32.67 -4.85
N VAL A 1014 23.54 -32.28 -5.57
CA VAL A 1014 23.90 -30.87 -5.78
C VAL A 1014 23.09 -30.22 -6.90
N SER A 1015 22.30 -31.01 -7.66
CA SER A 1015 21.34 -30.49 -8.63
C SER A 1015 19.96 -30.31 -8.00
N ARG A 1016 19.55 -29.04 -7.88
CA ARG A 1016 18.21 -28.65 -7.41
C ARG A 1016 17.12 -29.11 -8.39
N ASP A 1017 17.37 -28.94 -9.69
CA ASP A 1017 16.41 -29.23 -10.76
C ASP A 1017 16.12 -30.74 -10.86
N LEU A 1018 17.14 -31.58 -10.61
CA LEU A 1018 16.97 -33.02 -10.50
C LEU A 1018 16.05 -33.40 -9.35
N LEU A 1019 16.29 -32.90 -8.13
CA LEU A 1019 15.47 -33.28 -6.98
C LEU A 1019 14.05 -32.71 -7.02
N LEU A 1020 13.84 -31.55 -7.66
CA LEU A 1020 12.49 -31.06 -7.98
C LEU A 1020 11.77 -32.04 -8.91
N GLY A 1021 12.47 -32.58 -9.90
CA GLY A 1021 11.95 -33.63 -10.78
C GLY A 1021 11.65 -34.94 -10.05
N ILE A 1022 12.59 -35.44 -9.24
CA ILE A 1022 12.40 -36.67 -8.45
C ILE A 1022 11.23 -36.52 -7.47
N ALA A 1023 10.97 -35.31 -6.95
CA ALA A 1023 9.79 -35.05 -6.13
C ALA A 1023 8.47 -35.25 -6.91
N VAL A 1024 8.41 -34.85 -8.19
CA VAL A 1024 7.23 -35.09 -9.05
C VAL A 1024 7.02 -36.59 -9.28
N LEU A 1025 8.11 -37.34 -9.54
CA LEU A 1025 8.04 -38.80 -9.72
C LEU A 1025 7.60 -39.51 -8.44
N ALA A 1026 8.20 -39.15 -7.29
CA ALA A 1026 7.84 -39.73 -6.00
C ALA A 1026 6.37 -39.49 -5.65
N GLN A 1027 5.82 -38.31 -5.94
CA GLN A 1027 4.40 -38.03 -5.77
C GLN A 1027 3.53 -38.89 -6.70
N ARG A 1028 3.90 -39.07 -7.98
CA ARG A 1028 3.15 -39.90 -8.93
C ARG A 1028 3.16 -41.39 -8.57
N VAL A 1029 4.30 -41.90 -8.10
CA VAL A 1029 4.51 -43.34 -7.83
C VAL A 1029 3.95 -43.75 -6.47
N HIS A 1030 4.29 -42.99 -5.42
CA HIS A 1030 3.99 -43.36 -4.04
C HIS A 1030 2.79 -42.61 -3.44
N ASP A 1031 2.14 -41.71 -4.19
CA ASP A 1031 1.02 -40.87 -3.72
C ASP A 1031 1.35 -40.18 -2.38
N THR A 1032 2.56 -39.62 -2.32
CA THR A 1032 3.14 -39.02 -1.13
C THR A 1032 3.60 -37.60 -1.43
N VAL A 1033 3.73 -36.75 -0.41
CA VAL A 1033 4.22 -35.37 -0.56
C VAL A 1033 5.68 -35.30 -0.13
N PRO A 1034 6.65 -35.25 -1.08
CA PRO A 1034 8.06 -35.29 -0.74
C PRO A 1034 8.52 -34.03 -0.01
N THR A 1035 9.49 -34.19 0.89
CA THR A 1035 10.15 -33.09 1.58
C THR A 1035 11.47 -32.78 0.88
N LEU A 1036 11.64 -31.57 0.37
CA LEU A 1036 12.87 -31.07 -0.26
C LEU A 1036 13.38 -29.85 0.51
N TYR A 1037 14.64 -29.85 0.94
CA TYR A 1037 15.26 -28.75 1.67
C TYR A 1037 16.77 -28.68 1.39
N ALA A 1038 17.37 -27.50 1.66
CA ALA A 1038 18.81 -27.30 1.57
C ALA A 1038 19.53 -28.06 2.70
N GLY A 1039 20.52 -28.89 2.35
CA GLY A 1039 21.38 -29.60 3.29
C GLY A 1039 22.62 -28.78 3.65
N ARG A 1040 23.80 -29.38 3.56
CA ARG A 1040 25.10 -28.77 3.88
C ARG A 1040 25.43 -27.65 2.90
N GLY A 1041 25.78 -26.49 3.46
CA GLY A 1041 26.24 -25.31 2.73
C GLY A 1041 27.51 -25.51 1.91
N GLU A 1042 27.80 -24.53 1.06
CA GLU A 1042 29.06 -24.48 0.32
C GLU A 1042 30.26 -24.52 1.27
N ARG A 1043 31.22 -25.40 0.98
CA ARG A 1043 32.38 -25.61 1.84
C ARG A 1043 33.60 -26.02 1.04
N ARG A 1044 34.79 -25.69 1.54
CA ARG A 1044 36.03 -26.32 1.08
C ARG A 1044 36.15 -27.69 1.74
N GLY A 1045 36.23 -28.72 0.94
CA GLY A 1045 36.41 -30.10 1.39
C GLY A 1045 37.59 -30.75 0.70
N ALA A 1046 38.09 -31.85 1.25
CA ALA A 1046 39.09 -32.68 0.59
C ALA A 1046 38.41 -33.92 0.00
N ILE A 1047 38.42 -34.06 -1.33
CA ILE A 1047 38.04 -35.31 -1.99
C ILE A 1047 39.32 -36.00 -2.41
N GLN A 1048 39.62 -37.16 -1.81
CA GLN A 1048 40.83 -37.96 -2.09
C GLN A 1048 42.14 -37.14 -2.01
N GLY A 1049 42.25 -36.23 -1.04
CA GLY A 1049 43.45 -35.40 -0.82
C GLY A 1049 43.56 -34.14 -1.69
N ARG A 1050 42.59 -33.86 -2.58
CA ARG A 1050 42.51 -32.61 -3.34
C ARG A 1050 41.54 -31.65 -2.67
N GLU A 1051 41.92 -30.39 -2.51
CA GLU A 1051 40.97 -29.34 -2.11
C GLU A 1051 39.95 -29.13 -3.24
N VAL A 1052 38.68 -29.29 -2.91
CA VAL A 1052 37.55 -29.09 -3.82
C VAL A 1052 36.54 -28.18 -3.14
N GLN A 1053 36.07 -27.18 -3.87
CA GLN A 1053 34.94 -26.35 -3.46
C GLN A 1053 33.65 -27.15 -3.67
N MET A 1054 33.09 -27.64 -2.57
CA MET A 1054 31.83 -28.38 -2.56
C MET A 1054 30.68 -27.38 -2.60
N ARG A 1055 29.75 -27.54 -3.54
CA ARG A 1055 28.53 -26.72 -3.66
C ARG A 1055 27.45 -27.17 -2.67
N GLN A 1056 26.42 -26.34 -2.50
CA GLN A 1056 25.24 -26.65 -1.69
C GLN A 1056 24.64 -28.00 -2.11
N ASP A 1057 24.44 -28.90 -1.16
CA ASP A 1057 23.65 -30.11 -1.39
C ASP A 1057 22.18 -29.88 -1.02
N TRP A 1058 21.29 -30.57 -1.74
CA TRP A 1058 19.86 -30.59 -1.52
C TRP A 1058 19.45 -31.98 -1.08
N ILE A 1059 18.52 -32.07 -0.14
CA ILE A 1059 18.07 -33.34 0.43
C ILE A 1059 16.58 -33.51 0.12
N LEU A 1060 16.23 -34.61 -0.54
CA LEU A 1060 14.87 -35.03 -0.79
C LEU A 1060 14.57 -36.25 0.09
N SER A 1061 13.38 -36.29 0.70
CA SER A 1061 12.91 -37.48 1.40
C SER A 1061 11.39 -37.64 1.37
N PHE A 1062 10.93 -38.88 1.26
CA PHE A 1062 9.51 -39.20 1.14
C PHE A 1062 9.20 -40.58 1.72
N ASP A 1063 7.97 -40.75 2.18
CA ASP A 1063 7.52 -42.00 2.78
C ASP A 1063 7.16 -42.99 1.65
N ASP A 1064 7.58 -44.25 1.78
CA ASP A 1064 7.41 -45.33 0.78
C ASP A 1064 5.95 -45.75 0.62
N VAL A 1065 5.18 -45.62 1.72
CA VAL A 1065 3.74 -45.80 1.77
C VAL A 1065 3.11 -44.52 2.34
N ALA A 1066 2.03 -44.05 1.73
CA ALA A 1066 1.27 -42.91 2.21
C ALA A 1066 0.79 -43.14 3.66
N LYS A 1067 1.31 -42.36 4.61
CA LYS A 1067 0.92 -42.45 6.03
C LYS A 1067 -0.25 -41.50 6.31
N VAL A 1068 -1.34 -42.04 6.87
CA VAL A 1068 -2.48 -41.23 7.33
C VAL A 1068 -2.07 -40.48 8.61
N SER A 1069 -1.63 -39.23 8.48
CA SER A 1069 -1.29 -38.36 9.59
C SER A 1069 -2.14 -37.08 9.57
N ARG A 1070 -2.87 -36.82 10.67
CA ARG A 1070 -3.76 -35.65 10.80
C ARG A 1070 -3.04 -34.29 10.91
N LYS A 1071 -1.70 -34.27 10.97
CA LYS A 1071 -0.88 -33.06 11.19
C LYS A 1071 0.02 -32.69 9.98
N ARG A 1072 -0.20 -33.31 8.80
CA ARG A 1072 0.73 -33.28 7.65
C ARG A 1072 0.01 -33.02 6.31
N PRO A 1073 0.74 -32.64 5.23
CA PRO A 1073 0.17 -32.42 3.90
C PRO A 1073 -0.63 -33.63 3.39
N PHE A 1074 -1.55 -33.36 2.49
CA PHE A 1074 -2.50 -34.34 1.96
C PHE A 1074 -2.64 -34.17 0.44
N ILE A 1075 -3.10 -35.22 -0.23
CA ILE A 1075 -3.34 -35.22 -1.68
C ILE A 1075 -4.83 -35.40 -1.91
N LEU A 1076 -5.39 -34.60 -2.80
CA LEU A 1076 -6.76 -34.72 -3.30
C LEU A 1076 -6.71 -34.84 -4.83
N ASP A 1077 -7.86 -35.03 -5.46
CA ASP A 1077 -7.99 -35.09 -6.92
C ASP A 1077 -7.45 -33.83 -7.63
N ASP A 1078 -7.41 -32.68 -6.92
CA ASP A 1078 -6.86 -31.41 -7.39
C ASP A 1078 -5.38 -31.18 -6.99
N GLY A 1079 -4.66 -32.23 -6.60
CA GLY A 1079 -3.21 -32.21 -6.38
C GLY A 1079 -2.78 -32.28 -4.91
N ALA A 1080 -1.47 -32.11 -4.68
CA ALA A 1080 -0.87 -32.17 -3.36
C ALA A 1080 -0.93 -30.82 -2.65
N TRP A 1081 -1.47 -30.80 -1.43
CA TRP A 1081 -1.62 -29.63 -0.58
C TRP A 1081 -0.56 -29.62 0.53
N LYS A 1082 0.29 -28.60 0.50
CA LYS A 1082 1.51 -28.47 1.30
C LYS A 1082 1.39 -27.32 2.28
N LYS A 1083 1.58 -27.58 3.58
CA LYS A 1083 1.54 -26.52 4.60
C LYS A 1083 2.75 -25.58 4.44
N VAL A 1084 2.52 -24.27 4.42
CA VAL A 1084 3.54 -23.23 4.42
C VAL A 1084 4.14 -23.12 5.82
N SER A 1085 5.45 -23.28 5.92
CA SER A 1085 6.16 -23.27 7.21
C SER A 1085 6.66 -21.90 7.62
N SER A 1086 6.94 -21.00 6.66
CA SER A 1086 7.45 -19.66 6.93
C SER A 1086 7.42 -18.78 5.69
N VAL A 1087 7.14 -17.50 5.87
CA VAL A 1087 7.35 -16.44 4.88
C VAL A 1087 8.29 -15.40 5.49
N THR A 1088 9.47 -15.20 4.90
CA THR A 1088 10.51 -14.33 5.49
C THR A 1088 10.97 -13.26 4.49
N PRO A 1089 11.17 -12.00 4.90
CA PRO A 1089 11.77 -10.97 4.04
C PRO A 1089 13.14 -11.42 3.52
N ALA A 1090 13.42 -11.17 2.24
CA ALA A 1090 14.63 -11.63 1.55
C ALA A 1090 15.40 -10.49 0.85
N GLY A 1091 15.16 -9.24 1.26
CA GLY A 1091 15.80 -8.05 0.71
C GLY A 1091 15.21 -7.65 -0.64
N GLN A 1092 16.06 -7.16 -1.54
CA GLN A 1092 15.67 -6.77 -2.89
C GLN A 1092 16.31 -7.66 -3.95
N ALA A 1093 15.57 -8.02 -4.98
CA ALA A 1093 16.06 -8.82 -6.09
C ALA A 1093 15.55 -8.31 -7.44
N GLU A 1094 16.29 -8.64 -8.50
CA GLU A 1094 15.78 -8.57 -9.87
C GLU A 1094 14.59 -9.54 -10.00
N THR A 1095 13.50 -9.08 -10.59
CA THR A 1095 12.29 -9.89 -10.70
C THR A 1095 11.81 -10.07 -12.14
N TRP A 1096 11.10 -11.17 -12.38
CA TRP A 1096 10.58 -11.61 -13.66
C TRP A 1096 9.15 -12.14 -13.54
N ASN A 1097 8.43 -12.19 -14.65
CA ASN A 1097 7.10 -12.76 -14.74
C ASN A 1097 6.82 -13.40 -16.11
N LEU A 1098 5.86 -14.32 -16.14
CA LEU A 1098 5.37 -14.99 -17.34
C LEU A 1098 3.91 -14.61 -17.63
N HIS A 1099 3.56 -14.62 -18.91
CA HIS A 1099 2.19 -14.66 -19.38
C HIS A 1099 1.94 -16.03 -20.03
N VAL A 1100 0.82 -16.66 -19.75
CA VAL A 1100 0.43 -18.04 -20.08
C VAL A 1100 -1.03 -18.03 -20.50
N ALA A 1101 -1.32 -18.65 -21.63
CA ALA A 1101 -2.65 -18.62 -22.24
C ALA A 1101 -3.74 -19.28 -21.38
N GLU A 1102 -4.96 -18.78 -21.51
CA GLU A 1102 -6.20 -19.26 -20.87
C GLU A 1102 -6.21 -19.18 -19.34
N ASP A 1103 -5.43 -20.01 -18.67
CA ASP A 1103 -5.53 -20.29 -17.23
C ASP A 1103 -4.80 -19.26 -16.36
N ASN A 1104 -4.05 -18.36 -16.98
CA ASN A 1104 -3.42 -17.24 -16.32
C ASN A 1104 -2.59 -17.62 -15.07
N SER A 1105 -1.88 -18.75 -15.11
CA SER A 1105 -1.09 -19.31 -13.99
C SER A 1105 0.00 -20.25 -14.51
N TYR A 1106 1.01 -20.52 -13.67
CA TYR A 1106 2.09 -21.46 -13.96
C TYR A 1106 2.62 -22.11 -12.69
N THR A 1107 3.36 -23.21 -12.85
CA THR A 1107 3.97 -23.96 -11.75
C THR A 1107 5.43 -23.54 -11.59
N ALA A 1108 5.78 -23.01 -10.42
CA ALA A 1108 7.13 -22.57 -10.07
C ALA A 1108 7.58 -23.21 -8.75
N GLU A 1109 8.77 -23.81 -8.76
CA GLU A 1109 9.45 -24.43 -7.60
C GLU A 1109 8.57 -25.31 -6.70
N GLY A 1110 7.64 -26.05 -7.30
CA GLY A 1110 6.78 -26.99 -6.59
C GLY A 1110 5.52 -26.38 -5.98
N LEU A 1111 5.12 -25.17 -6.40
CA LEU A 1111 3.80 -24.57 -6.14
C LEU A 1111 3.25 -23.85 -7.38
N ILE A 1112 1.99 -23.39 -7.31
CA ILE A 1112 1.30 -22.74 -8.44
C ILE A 1112 1.11 -21.25 -8.17
N VAL A 1113 1.51 -20.43 -9.16
CA VAL A 1113 1.52 -18.96 -9.11
C VAL A 1113 0.69 -18.34 -10.23
N LYS A 1114 0.29 -17.07 -10.08
CA LYS A 1114 -0.61 -16.36 -11.00
C LYS A 1114 0.10 -15.43 -12.00
N ASN A 1115 -0.43 -15.31 -13.22
CA ASN A 1115 0.03 -14.36 -14.26
C ASN A 1115 -0.35 -12.89 -14.00
N CYS A 1116 0.27 -12.00 -14.79
CA CYS A 1116 -0.12 -10.60 -14.98
C CYS A 1116 -0.78 -10.35 -16.37
N PRO A 1117 -2.05 -9.89 -16.46
CA PRO A 1117 -2.73 -9.56 -17.74
C PRO A 1117 -3.19 -8.08 -17.91
N LEU A 1118 -3.56 -7.70 -19.17
CA LEU A 1118 -4.00 -6.37 -19.69
C LEU A 1118 -5.03 -6.56 -20.86
N GLN A 1119 -5.99 -5.64 -21.13
CA GLN A 1119 -7.11 -5.87 -22.10
C GLN A 1119 -7.29 -4.84 -23.25
N PHE A 1120 -7.62 -5.32 -24.46
CA PHE A 1120 -7.40 -4.60 -25.73
C PHE A 1120 -8.66 -4.29 -26.57
N ASP A 1121 -9.81 -4.86 -26.23
CA ASP A 1121 -10.97 -4.98 -27.12
C ASP A 1121 -11.67 -3.64 -27.45
N ILE A 1122 -11.80 -2.72 -26.50
CA ILE A 1122 -12.43 -1.40 -26.72
C ILE A 1122 -11.57 -0.55 -27.67
N VAL A 1123 -10.26 -0.53 -27.42
CA VAL A 1123 -9.29 0.23 -28.24
C VAL A 1123 -9.26 -0.36 -29.66
N ASP A 1124 -9.29 -1.68 -29.79
CA ASP A 1124 -9.33 -2.35 -31.09
C ASP A 1124 -10.55 -1.95 -31.91
N ARG A 1125 -11.76 -2.00 -31.32
CA ARG A 1125 -13.00 -1.63 -32.03
C ARG A 1125 -12.98 -0.17 -32.49
N LEU A 1126 -12.45 0.75 -31.68
CA LEU A 1126 -12.35 2.16 -32.04
C LEU A 1126 -11.36 2.39 -33.20
N ILE A 1127 -10.17 1.78 -33.11
CA ILE A 1127 -9.14 1.88 -34.15
C ILE A 1127 -9.63 1.26 -35.46
N GLU A 1128 -10.20 0.05 -35.42
CA GLU A 1128 -10.68 -0.64 -36.60
C GLU A 1128 -11.81 0.10 -37.31
N ARG A 1129 -12.71 0.73 -36.54
CA ARG A 1129 -13.88 1.43 -37.06
C ARG A 1129 -13.54 2.80 -37.65
N TYR A 1130 -12.76 3.61 -36.93
CA TYR A 1130 -12.57 5.02 -37.26
C TYR A 1130 -11.23 5.34 -37.93
N SER A 1131 -10.36 4.36 -38.14
CA SER A 1131 -9.10 4.55 -38.88
C SER A 1131 -8.87 3.48 -39.95
N SER A 1132 -8.05 3.80 -40.94
CA SER A 1132 -7.53 2.92 -42.00
C SER A 1132 -6.11 2.45 -41.66
N PRO A 1133 -5.64 1.30 -42.19
CA PRO A 1133 -4.24 0.93 -42.09
C PRO A 1133 -3.31 2.07 -42.56
N GLY A 1134 -2.21 2.29 -41.85
CA GLY A 1134 -1.26 3.37 -42.09
C GLY A 1134 -1.61 4.74 -41.48
N GLU A 1135 -2.85 4.96 -41.02
CA GLU A 1135 -3.27 6.22 -40.38
C GLU A 1135 -2.71 6.37 -38.94
N GLU A 1136 -2.56 7.61 -38.45
CA GLU A 1136 -1.99 7.93 -37.14
C GLU A 1136 -3.05 8.03 -36.03
N VAL A 1137 -2.91 7.21 -34.98
CA VAL A 1137 -3.76 7.18 -33.79
C VAL A 1137 -3.01 7.79 -32.60
N TYR A 1138 -3.56 8.84 -32.01
CA TYR A 1138 -2.93 9.60 -30.92
C TYR A 1138 -3.65 9.44 -29.57
N ASP A 1139 -2.84 9.27 -28.52
CA ASP A 1139 -3.25 9.33 -27.12
C ASP A 1139 -2.47 10.45 -26.38
N PRO A 1140 -3.10 11.59 -26.05
CA PRO A 1140 -2.44 12.72 -25.41
C PRO A 1140 -2.03 12.45 -23.95
N PHE A 1141 -2.56 11.43 -23.29
CA PHE A 1141 -2.20 11.13 -21.89
C PHE A 1141 -1.31 9.89 -21.76
N GLY A 1142 -1.28 9.03 -22.79
CA GLY A 1142 -0.32 7.94 -22.96
C GLY A 1142 -0.54 6.78 -22.00
N GLY A 1143 -0.52 7.04 -20.69
CA GLY A 1143 -0.74 6.08 -19.62
C GLY A 1143 0.15 4.86 -19.76
N LEU A 1144 -0.47 3.71 -20.06
CA LEU A 1144 0.22 2.44 -20.27
C LEU A 1144 0.58 2.17 -21.75
N PHE A 1145 0.39 3.16 -22.62
CA PHE A 1145 0.66 3.10 -24.05
C PHE A 1145 -0.20 2.06 -24.78
N THR A 1146 -1.38 1.75 -24.23
CA THR A 1146 -2.34 0.80 -24.82
C THR A 1146 -2.75 1.22 -26.22
N VAL A 1147 -3.06 2.51 -26.42
CA VAL A 1147 -3.49 3.05 -27.72
C VAL A 1147 -2.40 2.95 -28.78
N PRO A 1148 -1.17 3.48 -28.60
CA PRO A 1148 -0.14 3.34 -29.61
C PRO A 1148 0.27 1.88 -29.85
N TYR A 1149 0.25 1.03 -28.81
CA TYR A 1149 0.54 -0.40 -28.94
C TYR A 1149 -0.50 -1.14 -29.79
N ARG A 1150 -1.79 -0.87 -29.57
CA ARG A 1150 -2.88 -1.48 -30.36
C ARG A 1150 -2.98 -0.90 -31.75
N ALA A 1151 -2.66 0.38 -31.94
CA ALA A 1151 -2.53 0.98 -33.27
C ALA A 1151 -1.50 0.23 -34.11
N LEU A 1152 -0.28 0.04 -33.59
CA LEU A 1152 0.77 -0.75 -34.27
C LEU A 1152 0.29 -2.16 -34.62
N LYS A 1153 -0.27 -2.87 -33.65
CA LYS A 1153 -0.73 -4.25 -33.86
C LYS A 1153 -1.81 -4.37 -34.94
N LEU A 1154 -2.65 -3.35 -35.09
CA LEU A 1154 -3.68 -3.29 -36.12
C LEU A 1154 -3.16 -2.69 -37.44
N GLY A 1155 -1.86 -2.44 -37.59
CA GLY A 1155 -1.28 -1.90 -38.82
C GLY A 1155 -1.52 -0.39 -39.01
N ARG A 1156 -1.69 0.36 -37.92
CA ARG A 1156 -1.75 1.84 -37.87
C ARG A 1156 -0.47 2.39 -37.26
N ARG A 1157 -0.28 3.71 -37.36
CA ARG A 1157 0.78 4.41 -36.63
C ARG A 1157 0.32 4.80 -35.24
N GLY A 1158 1.13 4.54 -34.21
CA GLY A 1158 0.82 4.90 -32.83
C GLY A 1158 1.57 6.14 -32.36
N ARG A 1159 0.87 7.11 -31.77
CA ARG A 1159 1.48 8.29 -31.14
C ARG A 1159 0.97 8.49 -29.71
N ALA A 1160 1.84 8.90 -28.79
CA ALA A 1160 1.42 9.22 -27.43
C ALA A 1160 2.33 10.24 -26.72
N SER A 1161 1.77 10.91 -25.72
CA SER A 1161 2.48 11.79 -24.79
C SER A 1161 2.26 11.29 -23.37
N GLU A 1162 3.31 11.17 -22.57
CA GLU A 1162 3.20 10.72 -21.17
C GLU A 1162 4.09 11.60 -20.28
N LEU A 1163 3.51 12.12 -19.20
CA LEU A 1163 4.20 13.01 -18.27
C LEU A 1163 5.15 12.23 -17.34
N ASN A 1164 4.75 11.03 -16.91
CA ASN A 1164 5.51 10.18 -16.01
C ASN A 1164 6.63 9.43 -16.74
N THR A 1165 7.89 9.73 -16.40
CA THR A 1165 9.07 9.12 -17.04
C THR A 1165 9.10 7.59 -16.90
N GLY A 1166 8.62 7.03 -15.80
CA GLY A 1166 8.55 5.57 -15.61
C GLY A 1166 7.59 4.91 -16.59
N TYR A 1167 6.37 5.44 -16.70
CA TYR A 1167 5.36 4.95 -17.66
C TYR A 1167 5.78 5.18 -19.11
N PHE A 1168 6.43 6.30 -19.40
CA PHE A 1168 7.03 6.53 -20.71
C PHE A 1168 8.05 5.44 -21.08
N MET A 1169 8.99 5.15 -20.19
CA MET A 1169 10.04 4.15 -20.45
C MET A 1169 9.46 2.74 -20.61
N ASP A 1170 8.44 2.39 -19.83
CA ASP A 1170 7.69 1.15 -20.00
C ASP A 1170 6.95 1.10 -21.35
N GLY A 1171 6.26 2.18 -21.70
CA GLY A 1171 5.55 2.36 -22.95
C GLY A 1171 6.45 2.19 -24.18
N VAL A 1172 7.62 2.84 -24.18
CA VAL A 1172 8.62 2.72 -25.25
C VAL A 1172 9.06 1.27 -25.43
N ARG A 1173 9.28 0.52 -24.35
CA ARG A 1173 9.65 -0.90 -24.43
C ARG A 1173 8.53 -1.76 -25.03
N TYR A 1174 7.26 -1.46 -24.74
CA TYR A 1174 6.13 -2.17 -25.36
C TYR A 1174 6.07 -1.95 -26.87
N LEU A 1175 6.29 -0.70 -27.31
CA LEU A 1175 6.27 -0.35 -28.73
C LEU A 1175 7.45 -0.98 -29.48
N GLN A 1176 8.65 -0.96 -28.90
CA GLN A 1176 9.82 -1.65 -29.45
C GLN A 1176 9.63 -3.17 -29.54
N ALA A 1177 8.94 -3.79 -28.57
CA ALA A 1177 8.65 -5.21 -28.60
C ALA A 1177 7.65 -5.57 -29.72
N MET A 1178 6.59 -4.77 -29.87
CA MET A 1178 5.60 -4.93 -30.95
C MET A 1178 6.22 -4.70 -32.34
N GLU A 1179 7.09 -3.71 -32.48
CA GLU A 1179 7.84 -3.47 -33.72
C GLU A 1179 8.69 -4.69 -34.11
N ARG A 1180 9.38 -5.31 -33.14
CA ARG A 1180 10.14 -6.55 -33.39
C ARG A 1180 9.24 -7.73 -33.75
N GLU A 1181 8.06 -7.85 -33.12
CA GLU A 1181 7.06 -8.87 -33.45
C GLU A 1181 6.60 -8.75 -34.90
N LEU A 1182 6.34 -7.52 -35.37
CA LEU A 1182 5.93 -7.24 -36.75
C LEU A 1182 7.07 -7.38 -37.78
N ALA A 1183 8.33 -7.22 -37.35
CA ALA A 1183 9.51 -7.35 -38.21
C ALA A 1183 10.00 -8.81 -38.41
N MET A 1184 9.47 -9.78 -37.66
CA MET A 1184 9.81 -11.20 -37.85
C MET A 1184 9.05 -11.77 -39.06
N PRO A 1185 9.73 -12.32 -40.08
CA PRO A 1185 9.05 -12.95 -41.21
C PRO A 1185 8.31 -14.22 -40.77
N ASP A 1186 7.08 -14.38 -41.27
CA ASP A 1186 6.30 -15.61 -41.08
C ASP A 1186 7.02 -16.81 -41.73
N LEU A 1187 6.94 -17.98 -41.10
CA LEU A 1187 7.59 -19.23 -41.55
C LEU A 1187 7.13 -19.66 -42.96
N PHE A 1188 6.02 -19.10 -43.43
CA PHE A 1188 5.42 -19.37 -44.75
C PHE A 1188 5.72 -18.28 -45.80
N ALA A 1189 6.34 -17.16 -45.43
CA ALA A 1189 6.71 -16.12 -46.40
C ALA A 1189 7.78 -16.57 -47.41
N THR A 1190 8.52 -17.64 -47.10
CA THR A 1190 9.50 -18.29 -48.01
C THR A 1190 8.90 -19.37 -48.91
N LEU A 1191 7.58 -19.63 -48.84
CA LEU A 1191 6.91 -20.73 -49.57
C LEU A 1191 5.95 -20.28 -50.66
N GLU A 1192 5.83 -18.99 -50.97
CA GLU A 1192 5.11 -18.56 -52.18
C GLU A 1192 6.03 -18.63 -53.42
N PRO A 1193 5.69 -19.42 -54.45
CA PRO A 1193 6.45 -19.44 -55.68
C PRO A 1193 6.24 -18.14 -56.47
N ASP A 1194 7.35 -17.60 -57.00
CA ASP A 1194 7.43 -16.49 -57.94
C ASP A 1194 6.28 -16.53 -58.96
N ASN A 1195 5.32 -15.61 -58.82
CA ASN A 1195 4.35 -15.31 -59.86
C ASN A 1195 4.52 -13.85 -60.30
N GLN A 1196 5.74 -13.54 -60.78
CA GLN A 1196 6.01 -12.38 -61.63
C GLN A 1196 6.65 -12.85 -62.94
N ALA A 1197 5.84 -13.45 -63.81
CA ALA A 1197 6.08 -13.44 -65.25
C ALA A 1197 4.73 -13.55 -65.97
N HIS A 1198 4.52 -12.66 -66.95
CA HIS A 1198 3.36 -12.54 -67.85
C HIS A 1198 2.22 -11.58 -67.44
N ALA A 1199 2.40 -10.29 -67.72
CA ALA A 1199 1.74 -9.66 -68.88
C ALA A 1199 2.24 -8.22 -69.04
N ALA A 1200 2.65 -7.91 -70.28
CA ALA A 1200 2.95 -6.58 -70.79
C ALA A 1200 1.70 -5.72 -70.94
#